data_AF-A0A075AUF8-F1
#
_entry.id   AF-A0A075AUF8-F1
#
_cell.length_a   1.000
_cell.length_b   1.000
_cell.length_c   1.000
_cell.angle_alpha   90.00
_cell.angle_beta   90.00
_cell.angle_gamma   90.00
#
_symmetry.space_group_name_H-M   'P 1'
#
loop_
_entity.id
_entity.type
_entity.pdbx_description
1 polymer ?
#
loop_
_entity_poly.entity_id
_entity_poly.type
_entity_poly.pdbx_seq_one_letter_code
_entity_poly.pdbx_strand_id
1 'polypeptide(L)'
;MDSEIPPGFKGSKAHHHPKGYFINPWPSFKNVASFWSGFKLLRQMDFKRSKPPPEHECEAKVCPVNFEILKKKIDNDNEARLTWLGHASFLLQIKEANILFDPIFSDRCSLSQYVGPKRYTKPPCKIEDISDIADIVVISHNHYDHMDLNTLKALRPDTTYFVPLGNKSWIINNVSKQAMVNEYNEKLERDEHEIKPNLKVICTPCQHFTGRGIHDRFWTLWASWCIVKPTFKYYFAGDAGYRSVPEDIPDNFDINKLDYCPVFKEIGKQIGPFDLACIPIGAYSPRWFMSPVHCAPEDSVCLHQDIKSKKSIGMHYGTFVLTDEPVEEPPVRLKSSMVEKGLDPKEFECIKIVTDSQAKEISDPRMQYWLFPIFAILGISLYLYSDGFLLSRTVLTNTNDKVIENPKSFKKLVFVVIDALRFDFIDPEAKQYPFNGLWDIEENDILFEMIADPPTTTAQRLKGMLTGGLPTFIDASSNFESSMLDEDNWLYQLSLKKNSIYFFGDETWVKLFPHILNNSSRVFPFESFKLFDLHTVDNGINNLIFPVLESNNYDVIVAHYLGIDHCGHKYGPLHPSMVSKIQEMNNVIKKIKSYIDNDTLLVVAGDHGMTLNGDHGADSHDEISTAALFYSPAFKRKVLNYNDNRRSFPQVYLPPTISYLMNIPIPYNSFLSYTCDNVSDCIMNKCIENLNQMKNYVKQYPSDEINYLAEFPEPKDFSQCKERGEFILKEMGTALTTFDDISIVMGIILMIFCTTVLLIIYIFQFEQNIFKWTWGLSLGASGIFFASIFKDYQKIVLFWIGISLALLYLAGFRGFKVDVKSADGVFAVGLLLVQSLGFLSNSFIIFEDRSILYFFQSSIAFLYFKCCDNINTMKKLFFISIVVRLASLFGACREEQYPYCNYLTNANISSIYLLAAFLTFAISQIYLSKNRTKSLFTAFAVGLLCVIMIQTSLHSDVHSFQEQDNTFFNGTFTEHNVASTDSLSSYKIDETIWRVWLPRCYLLTLSLYLAFSKDWTTFWIYLLSLLQRPVGSMMVLGLSHLLHTILPRDRKFSEVHAILFSHFGFILFLSTGHQTVLASIQWESAFIGMSSYNYYLAGLMVLLNTYAGHIISLILFISRRPDKKLLSFYCFAQLLPFLFMSLTNYFLKRHLMIWKIFVPRWMFQFCLLSLTFLMTAINRK
;
A
#
# COMPACT_ATOMS: atom_id res chain seq x y z
N MET A 1 20.32 -30.20 -19.38
CA MET A 1 19.98 -30.43 -20.80
C MET A 1 21.28 -30.62 -21.52
N ASP A 2 21.62 -31.88 -21.82
CA ASP A 2 22.73 -32.24 -22.68
C ASP A 2 22.42 -31.75 -24.10
N SER A 3 22.94 -30.58 -24.46
CA SER A 3 22.93 -30.11 -25.84
C SER A 3 24.19 -30.62 -26.52
N GLU A 4 24.01 -31.39 -27.58
CA GLU A 4 25.07 -31.89 -28.47
C GLU A 4 26.11 -30.81 -28.77
N ILE A 5 27.38 -31.17 -28.55
CA ILE A 5 28.55 -30.34 -28.85
C ILE A 5 28.48 -29.93 -30.34
N PRO A 6 28.58 -28.64 -30.71
CA PRO A 6 28.44 -28.19 -32.08
C PRO A 6 29.42 -28.89 -33.04
N PRO A 7 29.00 -29.26 -34.26
CA PRO A 7 29.90 -29.82 -35.27
C PRO A 7 30.95 -28.77 -35.64
N GLY A 8 32.20 -28.99 -35.20
CA GLY A 8 33.32 -28.03 -35.28
C GLY A 8 34.22 -28.02 -34.05
N PHE A 9 33.77 -28.65 -32.95
CA PHE A 9 34.48 -28.69 -31.66
C PHE A 9 35.65 -29.67 -31.54
N LYS A 10 36.09 -30.32 -32.64
CA LYS A 10 37.17 -31.34 -32.59
C LYS A 10 38.55 -30.71 -32.28
N GLY A 11 38.82 -30.52 -30.98
CA GLY A 11 40.09 -30.64 -30.24
C GLY A 11 41.44 -30.29 -30.87
N SER A 12 41.52 -29.48 -31.94
CA SER A 12 42.75 -29.26 -32.71
C SER A 12 43.35 -27.85 -32.56
N LYS A 13 42.65 -26.92 -31.90
CA LYS A 13 43.12 -25.52 -31.70
C LYS A 13 43.33 -25.19 -30.23
N ALA A 14 44.36 -24.39 -29.93
CA ALA A 14 44.82 -24.10 -28.57
C ALA A 14 43.78 -23.45 -27.64
N HIS A 15 42.77 -22.77 -28.20
CA HIS A 15 41.68 -22.11 -27.44
C HIS A 15 40.44 -23.00 -27.23
N HIS A 16 40.41 -24.23 -27.76
CA HIS A 16 39.30 -25.17 -27.57
C HIS A 16 39.57 -26.11 -26.39
N HIS A 17 38.77 -26.02 -25.33
CA HIS A 17 38.88 -26.96 -24.22
C HIS A 17 38.17 -28.29 -24.55
N PRO A 18 38.74 -29.46 -24.20
CA PRO A 18 38.14 -30.78 -24.48
C PRO A 18 36.74 -30.99 -23.92
N LYS A 19 36.34 -30.22 -22.90
CA LYS A 19 35.03 -30.30 -22.23
C LYS A 19 33.92 -29.44 -22.88
N GLY A 20 34.15 -28.85 -24.06
CA GLY A 20 33.07 -28.13 -24.75
C GLY A 20 33.01 -26.61 -24.50
N TYR A 21 34.06 -25.99 -23.95
CA TYR A 21 34.14 -24.53 -23.72
C TYR A 21 35.45 -23.94 -24.26
N PHE A 22 35.58 -22.61 -24.29
CA PHE A 22 36.74 -21.89 -24.81
C PHE A 22 37.69 -21.41 -23.70
N ILE A 23 38.97 -21.24 -24.01
CA ILE A 23 39.97 -20.69 -23.08
C ILE A 23 40.84 -19.66 -23.80
N ASN A 24 41.36 -18.68 -23.05
CA ASN A 24 42.38 -17.77 -23.56
C ASN A 24 43.73 -18.53 -23.60
N PRO A 25 44.37 -18.70 -24.77
CA PRO A 25 45.61 -19.45 -24.89
C PRO A 25 46.87 -18.63 -24.54
N TRP A 26 46.74 -17.32 -24.31
CA TRP A 26 47.88 -16.41 -24.16
C TRP A 26 48.38 -16.28 -22.71
N PRO A 27 49.70 -16.24 -22.47
CA PRO A 27 50.27 -16.05 -21.12
C PRO A 27 49.83 -14.75 -20.43
N SER A 28 49.50 -13.74 -21.23
CA SER A 28 48.98 -12.42 -20.83
C SER A 28 47.60 -12.46 -20.19
N PHE A 29 46.85 -13.57 -20.30
CA PHE A 29 45.55 -13.74 -19.65
C PHE A 29 45.71 -14.42 -18.29
N LYS A 30 45.26 -13.76 -17.22
CA LYS A 30 45.15 -14.35 -15.89
C LYS A 30 43.68 -14.44 -15.50
N ASN A 31 43.21 -15.64 -15.19
CA ASN A 31 41.83 -15.81 -14.71
C ASN A 31 41.75 -15.37 -13.24
N VAL A 32 41.38 -14.10 -13.05
CA VAL A 32 41.21 -13.47 -11.73
C VAL A 32 39.79 -13.62 -11.18
N ALA A 33 38.86 -14.23 -11.94
CA ALA A 33 37.45 -14.26 -11.58
C ALA A 33 37.07 -15.52 -10.78
N SER A 34 36.86 -15.33 -9.49
CA SER A 34 36.40 -16.30 -8.50
C SER A 34 35.30 -15.68 -7.65
N PHE A 35 34.58 -16.49 -6.86
CA PHE A 35 33.58 -15.97 -5.92
C PHE A 35 34.18 -14.92 -4.96
N TRP A 36 35.37 -15.20 -4.41
CA TRP A 36 36.05 -14.32 -3.46
C TRP A 36 36.56 -13.02 -4.10
N SER A 37 37.13 -13.09 -5.31
CA SER A 37 37.57 -11.89 -6.02
C SER A 37 36.41 -11.04 -6.52
N GLY A 38 35.27 -11.65 -6.88
CA GLY A 38 34.03 -10.91 -7.19
C GLY A 38 33.45 -10.17 -5.99
N PHE A 39 33.44 -10.79 -4.80
CA PHE A 39 33.05 -10.11 -3.56
C PHE A 39 34.02 -8.98 -3.19
N LYS A 40 35.33 -9.21 -3.36
CA LYS A 40 36.38 -8.20 -3.13
C LYS A 40 36.23 -7.00 -4.09
N LEU A 41 35.95 -7.26 -5.36
CA LEU A 41 35.64 -6.23 -6.36
C LEU A 41 34.45 -5.36 -5.93
N LEU A 42 33.32 -5.98 -5.55
CA LEU A 42 32.12 -5.24 -5.11
C LEU A 42 32.38 -4.34 -3.90
N ARG A 43 33.32 -4.71 -3.01
CA ARG A 43 33.71 -3.90 -1.85
C ARG A 43 34.68 -2.77 -2.20
N GLN A 44 35.53 -2.96 -3.21
CA GLN A 44 36.53 -1.97 -3.64
C GLN A 44 35.98 -0.96 -4.66
N MET A 45 34.93 -1.31 -5.40
CA MET A 45 34.31 -0.41 -6.38
C MET A 45 33.69 0.82 -5.70
N ASP A 46 34.20 1.99 -6.04
CA ASP A 46 33.63 3.27 -5.63
C ASP A 46 32.92 3.96 -6.80
N PHE A 47 31.65 3.59 -7.02
CA PHE A 47 30.81 4.21 -8.06
C PHE A 47 30.55 5.71 -7.85
N LYS A 48 31.01 6.33 -6.75
CA LYS A 48 31.01 7.80 -6.65
C LYS A 48 32.04 8.44 -7.58
N ARG A 49 33.12 7.73 -7.90
CA ARG A 49 34.18 8.19 -8.83
C ARG A 49 33.72 8.15 -10.28
N SER A 50 32.89 7.17 -10.65
CA SER A 50 32.34 6.99 -12.00
C SER A 50 31.00 7.68 -12.22
N LYS A 51 30.71 8.73 -11.44
CA LYS A 51 29.44 9.47 -11.54
C LYS A 51 29.31 10.15 -12.90
N PRO A 52 28.21 9.90 -13.65
CA PRO A 52 28.02 10.55 -14.94
C PRO A 52 27.82 12.06 -14.79
N PRO A 53 28.26 12.87 -15.77
CA PRO A 53 27.99 14.29 -15.78
C PRO A 53 26.48 14.57 -15.85
N PRO A 54 26.03 15.78 -15.50
CA PRO A 54 24.64 16.18 -15.65
C PRO A 54 24.06 15.87 -17.04
N GLU A 55 22.76 15.52 -17.11
CA GLU A 55 22.11 15.11 -18.36
C GLU A 55 22.28 16.13 -19.50
N HIS A 56 22.24 17.43 -19.22
CA HIS A 56 22.45 18.48 -20.23
C HIS A 56 23.87 18.48 -20.83
N GLU A 57 24.89 18.12 -20.04
CA GLU A 57 26.27 17.97 -20.53
C GLU A 57 26.43 16.67 -21.32
N CYS A 58 25.71 15.62 -20.94
CA CYS A 58 25.63 14.38 -21.72
C CYS A 58 24.97 14.64 -23.08
N GLU A 59 23.86 15.36 -23.12
CA GLU A 59 23.14 15.74 -24.36
C GLU A 59 23.99 16.65 -25.26
N ALA A 60 24.78 17.57 -24.69
CA ALA A 60 25.69 18.43 -25.44
C ALA A 60 26.86 17.67 -26.12
N LYS A 61 27.16 16.45 -25.66
CA LYS A 61 28.17 15.56 -26.29
C LYS A 61 27.60 14.76 -27.46
N VAL A 62 26.33 14.96 -27.79
CA VAL A 62 25.63 14.25 -28.85
C VAL A 62 25.27 15.19 -30.01
N CYS A 63 25.79 14.90 -31.22
CA CYS A 63 25.74 15.71 -32.44
C CYS A 63 24.56 15.36 -33.34
N PRO A 64 23.79 16.28 -33.93
CA PRO A 64 22.59 15.87 -34.67
C PRO A 64 22.78 14.83 -35.81
N VAL A 65 21.88 13.84 -35.94
CA VAL A 65 21.87 12.79 -36.96
C VAL A 65 21.43 13.40 -38.27
N ASN A 66 22.34 13.44 -39.23
CA ASN A 66 21.98 13.74 -40.61
C ASN A 66 21.54 12.44 -41.30
N PHE A 67 20.23 12.18 -41.28
CA PHE A 67 19.65 11.00 -41.93
C PHE A 67 19.78 11.01 -43.45
N GLU A 68 19.89 12.18 -44.09
CA GLU A 68 20.14 12.25 -45.53
C GLU A 68 21.53 11.69 -45.86
N ILE A 69 22.53 12.05 -45.05
CA ILE A 69 23.88 11.49 -45.16
C ILE A 69 23.85 9.99 -44.86
N LEU A 70 23.24 9.55 -43.75
CA LEU A 70 23.19 8.13 -43.37
C LEU A 70 22.47 7.25 -44.39
N LYS A 71 21.39 7.74 -45.02
CA LYS A 71 20.67 7.00 -46.06
C LYS A 71 21.37 7.05 -47.41
N LYS A 72 22.26 8.01 -47.64
CA LYS A 72 23.05 8.10 -48.88
C LYS A 72 24.07 6.95 -48.93
N LYS A 73 23.88 6.07 -49.91
CA LYS A 73 24.86 5.02 -50.25
C LYS A 73 26.18 5.66 -50.68
N ILE A 74 27.27 4.98 -50.34
CA ILE A 74 28.59 5.35 -50.83
C ILE A 74 28.77 4.72 -52.20
N ASP A 75 29.04 5.51 -53.22
CA ASP A 75 29.26 5.00 -54.58
C ASP A 75 30.75 4.94 -54.97
N ASN A 76 31.61 5.66 -54.23
CA ASN A 76 33.05 5.75 -54.46
C ASN A 76 33.82 4.66 -53.70
N ASP A 77 34.66 3.89 -54.41
CA ASP A 77 35.47 2.81 -53.81
C ASP A 77 36.49 3.31 -52.76
N ASN A 78 36.90 4.57 -52.82
CA ASN A 78 37.86 5.16 -51.89
C ASN A 78 37.21 5.89 -50.70
N GLU A 79 35.88 5.91 -50.63
CA GLU A 79 35.15 6.54 -49.54
C GLU A 79 34.66 5.48 -48.53
N ALA A 80 34.80 5.79 -47.25
CA ALA A 80 34.23 5.02 -46.15
C ALA A 80 33.68 6.01 -45.11
N ARG A 81 32.53 5.68 -44.52
CA ARG A 81 31.91 6.49 -43.47
C ARG A 81 31.70 5.65 -42.24
N LEU A 82 32.22 6.10 -41.11
CA LEU A 82 32.00 5.48 -39.81
C LEU A 82 31.12 6.40 -38.96
N THR A 83 30.04 5.86 -38.42
CA THR A 83 29.14 6.56 -37.50
C THR A 83 29.18 5.86 -36.14
N TRP A 84 29.49 6.61 -35.08
CA TRP A 84 29.43 6.08 -33.71
C TRP A 84 28.02 6.24 -33.14
N LEU A 85 27.43 5.12 -32.73
CA LEU A 85 26.08 5.05 -32.21
C LEU A 85 26.03 4.90 -30.67
N GLY A 86 27.19 5.07 -30.01
CA GLY A 86 27.37 4.91 -28.58
C GLY A 86 27.90 3.52 -28.20
N HIS A 87 28.61 3.45 -27.08
CA HIS A 87 29.28 2.25 -26.56
C HIS A 87 30.21 1.61 -27.60
N ALA A 88 30.00 0.33 -27.94
CA ALA A 88 30.68 -0.37 -29.03
C ALA A 88 29.86 -0.40 -30.35
N SER A 89 28.73 0.32 -30.41
CA SER A 89 27.86 0.33 -31.59
C SER A 89 28.37 1.27 -32.68
N PHE A 90 28.72 0.70 -33.84
CA PHE A 90 29.17 1.48 -35.00
C PHE A 90 28.46 1.06 -36.28
N LEU A 91 28.14 2.03 -37.12
CA LEU A 91 27.72 1.80 -38.50
C LEU A 91 28.86 2.19 -39.45
N LEU A 92 29.46 1.19 -40.09
CA LEU A 92 30.42 1.36 -41.17
C LEU A 92 29.69 1.28 -42.50
N GLN A 93 29.73 2.37 -43.27
CA GLN A 93 29.21 2.42 -44.63
C GLN A 93 30.39 2.43 -45.59
N ILE A 94 30.38 1.48 -46.52
CA ILE A 94 31.28 1.36 -47.66
C ILE A 94 30.43 1.02 -48.88
N LYS A 95 30.99 1.15 -50.09
CA LYS A 95 30.26 0.92 -51.33
C LYS A 95 29.57 -0.45 -51.40
N GLU A 96 30.20 -1.47 -50.85
CA GLU A 96 29.73 -2.85 -50.92
C GLU A 96 28.62 -3.15 -49.91
N ALA A 97 28.62 -2.51 -48.73
CA ALA A 97 27.67 -2.78 -47.65
C ALA A 97 27.65 -1.72 -46.54
N ASN A 98 26.52 -1.62 -45.85
CA ASN A 98 26.39 -0.99 -44.55
C ASN A 98 26.47 -2.06 -43.44
N ILE A 99 27.49 -1.98 -42.59
CA ILE A 99 27.83 -2.99 -41.59
C ILE A 99 27.65 -2.39 -40.19
N LEU A 100 26.78 -2.99 -39.39
CA LEU A 100 26.46 -2.58 -38.02
C LEU A 100 27.18 -3.48 -37.01
N PHE A 101 28.04 -2.92 -36.17
CA PHE A 101 28.81 -3.64 -35.16
C PHE A 101 28.16 -3.49 -33.78
N ASP A 102 28.10 -4.58 -33.01
CA ASP A 102 27.67 -4.64 -31.60
C ASP A 102 26.54 -3.66 -31.23
N PRO A 103 25.35 -3.74 -31.87
CA PRO A 103 24.33 -2.74 -31.71
C PRO A 103 23.58 -2.86 -30.37
N ILE A 104 23.59 -1.77 -29.59
CA ILE A 104 22.84 -1.61 -28.34
C ILE A 104 22.10 -0.26 -28.28
N PHE A 105 20.79 -0.32 -28.49
CA PHE A 105 19.87 0.80 -28.42
C PHE A 105 18.97 0.75 -27.18
N SER A 106 18.99 -0.35 -26.43
CA SER A 106 18.32 -0.47 -25.14
C SER A 106 18.84 0.53 -24.10
N ASP A 107 18.00 0.88 -23.14
CA ASP A 107 18.35 1.74 -22.00
C ASP A 107 19.31 1.05 -21.02
N ARG A 108 19.27 -0.27 -20.92
CA ARG A 108 20.14 -1.06 -20.05
C ARG A 108 20.79 -2.22 -20.79
N CYS A 109 22.08 -2.44 -20.54
CA CYS A 109 22.80 -3.64 -20.97
C CYS A 109 22.62 -4.76 -19.93
N SER A 110 21.46 -5.41 -19.95
CA SER A 110 21.10 -6.45 -18.98
C SER A 110 20.08 -7.41 -19.53
N LEU A 111 19.92 -8.57 -18.89
CA LEU A 111 18.80 -9.50 -19.11
C LEU A 111 17.44 -8.81 -18.93
N SER A 112 17.39 -7.72 -18.16
CA SER A 112 16.18 -6.97 -17.85
C SER A 112 16.38 -5.47 -18.03
N GLN A 113 15.45 -4.79 -18.71
CA GLN A 113 15.47 -3.33 -18.82
C GLN A 113 15.14 -2.60 -17.49
N TYR A 114 14.88 -3.35 -16.41
CA TYR A 114 14.60 -2.80 -15.08
C TYR A 114 15.79 -2.82 -14.11
N VAL A 115 16.77 -3.70 -14.30
CA VAL A 115 17.89 -3.95 -13.37
C VAL A 115 19.17 -4.13 -14.18
N GLY A 116 20.32 -3.65 -13.69
CA GLY A 116 21.59 -3.67 -14.41
C GLY A 116 22.01 -2.27 -14.90
N PRO A 117 23.19 -2.12 -15.54
CA PRO A 117 23.73 -0.80 -15.86
C PRO A 117 22.83 -0.04 -16.84
N LYS A 118 22.45 1.20 -16.49
CA LYS A 118 21.67 2.09 -17.35
C LYS A 118 22.61 2.98 -18.14
N ARG A 119 22.32 3.22 -19.42
CA ARG A 119 23.04 4.22 -20.20
C ARG A 119 22.79 5.61 -19.62
N TYR A 120 23.84 6.42 -19.57
CA TYR A 120 23.74 7.84 -19.22
C TYR A 120 23.77 8.75 -20.46
N THR A 121 24.24 8.23 -21.60
CA THR A 121 24.11 8.90 -22.91
C THR A 121 23.08 8.18 -23.76
N LYS A 122 22.02 8.88 -24.17
CA LYS A 122 20.91 8.32 -24.98
C LYS A 122 21.42 7.77 -26.33
N PRO A 123 20.73 6.78 -26.94
CA PRO A 123 21.03 6.37 -28.30
C PRO A 123 20.83 7.55 -29.27
N PRO A 124 21.60 7.60 -30.36
CA PRO A 124 21.57 8.71 -31.31
C PRO A 124 20.29 8.83 -32.12
N CYS A 125 19.70 7.69 -32.43
CA CYS A 125 18.49 7.56 -33.22
C CYS A 125 17.76 6.32 -32.70
N LYS A 126 16.61 6.03 -33.27
CA LYS A 126 15.94 4.76 -32.98
C LYS A 126 16.55 3.67 -33.85
N ILE A 127 16.47 2.43 -33.36
CA ILE A 127 16.99 1.27 -34.11
C ILE A 127 16.22 1.08 -35.41
N GLU A 128 14.94 1.43 -35.45
CA GLU A 128 14.11 1.39 -36.65
C GLU A 128 14.67 2.29 -37.77
N ASP A 129 15.31 3.41 -37.43
CA ASP A 129 15.90 4.32 -38.42
C ASP A 129 17.14 3.72 -39.10
N ILE A 130 17.77 2.73 -38.46
CA ILE A 130 18.97 2.02 -38.95
C ILE A 130 18.60 0.66 -39.57
N SER A 131 17.49 0.06 -39.12
CA SER A 131 17.04 -1.29 -39.52
C SER A 131 16.95 -1.48 -41.04
N ASP A 132 16.44 -0.46 -41.74
CA ASP A 132 16.25 -0.51 -43.19
C ASP A 132 17.55 -0.34 -44.00
N ILE A 133 18.58 0.25 -43.40
CA ILE A 133 19.85 0.54 -44.08
C ILE A 133 20.98 -0.42 -43.71
N ALA A 134 20.90 -1.15 -42.60
CA ALA A 134 21.90 -2.13 -42.21
C ALA A 134 21.79 -3.41 -43.06
N ASP A 135 22.85 -3.74 -43.81
CA ASP A 135 22.91 -4.95 -44.64
C ASP A 135 23.45 -6.15 -43.83
N ILE A 136 24.43 -5.88 -42.96
CA ILE A 136 25.17 -6.87 -42.21
C ILE A 136 25.27 -6.43 -40.76
N VAL A 137 25.05 -7.35 -39.82
CA VAL A 137 25.31 -7.16 -38.39
C VAL A 137 26.47 -8.04 -37.95
N VAL A 138 27.46 -7.45 -37.30
CA VAL A 138 28.65 -8.14 -36.79
C VAL A 138 28.62 -8.07 -35.26
N ILE A 139 28.75 -9.23 -34.62
CA ILE A 139 28.80 -9.34 -33.15
C ILE A 139 30.20 -9.80 -32.73
N SER A 140 30.85 -9.10 -31.82
CA SER A 140 32.15 -9.50 -31.25
C SER A 140 32.01 -10.64 -30.24
N HIS A 141 31.02 -10.55 -29.35
CA HIS A 141 30.77 -11.54 -28.30
C HIS A 141 29.38 -11.34 -27.69
N ASN A 142 28.96 -12.24 -26.79
CA ASN A 142 27.57 -12.34 -26.37
C ASN A 142 27.21 -11.60 -25.07
N HIS A 143 28.04 -10.68 -24.57
CA HIS A 143 27.64 -9.88 -23.40
C HIS A 143 26.47 -8.94 -23.74
N TYR A 144 25.73 -8.52 -22.70
CA TYR A 144 24.48 -7.77 -22.87
C TYR A 144 24.66 -6.39 -23.49
N ASP A 145 25.84 -5.80 -23.34
CA ASP A 145 26.22 -4.50 -23.88
C ASP A 145 26.73 -4.54 -25.33
N HIS A 146 26.98 -5.73 -25.87
CA HIS A 146 27.39 -5.95 -27.27
C HIS A 146 26.34 -6.68 -28.10
N MET A 147 25.56 -7.57 -27.47
CA MET A 147 24.53 -8.38 -28.11
C MET A 147 23.18 -8.16 -27.40
N ASP A 148 22.54 -7.02 -27.70
CA ASP A 148 21.27 -6.64 -27.10
C ASP A 148 20.06 -7.26 -27.81
N LEU A 149 19.30 -8.09 -27.09
CA LEU A 149 18.17 -8.83 -27.66
C LEU A 149 17.08 -7.90 -28.23
N ASN A 150 16.78 -6.78 -27.56
CA ASN A 150 15.72 -5.89 -28.03
C ASN A 150 16.12 -5.18 -29.31
N THR A 151 17.38 -4.72 -29.38
CA THR A 151 17.95 -4.12 -30.58
C THR A 151 17.94 -5.12 -31.75
N LEU A 152 18.40 -6.36 -31.53
CA LEU A 152 18.42 -7.37 -32.59
C LEU A 152 17.02 -7.76 -33.07
N LYS A 153 16.02 -7.79 -32.19
CA LYS A 153 14.62 -8.06 -32.57
C LYS A 153 13.97 -6.94 -33.38
N ALA A 154 14.44 -5.71 -33.26
CA ALA A 154 13.93 -4.58 -34.01
C ALA A 154 14.54 -4.46 -35.42
N LEU A 155 15.60 -5.21 -35.70
CA LEU A 155 16.18 -5.33 -37.03
C LEU A 155 15.29 -6.17 -37.96
N ARG A 156 15.52 -6.06 -39.27
CA ARG A 156 14.78 -6.82 -40.29
C ARG A 156 14.88 -8.34 -40.01
N PRO A 157 13.79 -9.11 -40.11
CA PRO A 157 13.80 -10.54 -39.78
C PRO A 157 14.80 -11.38 -40.58
N ASP A 158 15.14 -10.97 -41.80
CA ASP A 158 16.06 -11.59 -42.75
C ASP A 158 17.50 -11.01 -42.71
N THR A 159 17.81 -10.19 -41.69
CA THR A 159 19.15 -9.60 -41.50
C THR A 159 20.25 -10.65 -41.50
N THR A 160 21.38 -10.32 -42.13
CA THR A 160 22.58 -11.17 -42.14
C THR A 160 23.45 -10.91 -40.92
N TYR A 161 23.77 -11.96 -40.16
CA TYR A 161 24.60 -11.88 -38.96
C TYR A 161 25.94 -12.58 -39.15
N PHE A 162 27.00 -11.96 -38.64
CA PHE A 162 28.34 -12.52 -38.51
C PHE A 162 28.66 -12.61 -37.03
N VAL A 163 28.80 -13.83 -36.55
CA VAL A 163 28.99 -14.11 -35.11
C VAL A 163 30.12 -15.09 -34.86
N PRO A 164 30.75 -15.05 -33.68
CA PRO A 164 31.72 -16.06 -33.29
C PRO A 164 31.02 -17.39 -32.97
N LEU A 165 31.78 -18.48 -33.07
CA LEU A 165 31.34 -19.86 -32.84
C LEU A 165 30.56 -20.04 -31.53
N GLY A 166 29.39 -20.68 -31.59
CA GLY A 166 28.49 -20.96 -30.47
C GLY A 166 27.31 -19.99 -30.33
N ASN A 167 27.27 -18.88 -31.08
CA ASN A 167 26.23 -17.87 -30.96
C ASN A 167 25.08 -18.01 -31.98
N LYS A 168 25.24 -18.85 -33.01
CA LYS A 168 24.25 -19.02 -34.09
C LYS A 168 22.88 -19.46 -33.60
N SER A 169 22.85 -20.55 -32.83
CA SER A 169 21.60 -21.10 -32.30
C SER A 169 20.87 -20.10 -31.42
N TRP A 170 21.61 -19.26 -30.69
CA TRP A 170 21.02 -18.23 -29.84
C TRP A 170 20.29 -17.17 -30.67
N ILE A 171 20.88 -16.67 -31.76
CA ILE A 171 20.23 -15.69 -32.65
C ILE A 171 18.98 -16.30 -33.30
N ILE A 172 19.09 -17.49 -33.88
CA ILE A 172 17.97 -18.13 -34.57
C ILE A 172 16.77 -18.36 -33.64
N ASN A 173 17.05 -18.76 -32.40
CA ASN A 173 16.00 -19.08 -31.42
C ASN A 173 15.39 -17.84 -30.76
N ASN A 174 16.18 -16.78 -30.53
CA ASN A 174 15.74 -15.63 -29.74
C ASN A 174 15.43 -14.39 -30.57
N VAL A 175 16.07 -14.20 -31.72
CA VAL A 175 15.93 -13.01 -32.57
C VAL A 175 14.97 -13.28 -33.73
N SER A 176 15.35 -14.13 -34.68
CA SER A 176 14.53 -14.46 -35.85
C SER A 176 14.96 -15.77 -36.48
N LYS A 177 13.98 -16.63 -36.81
CA LYS A 177 14.21 -17.87 -37.57
C LYS A 177 14.56 -17.62 -39.04
N GLN A 178 14.29 -16.43 -39.57
CA GLN A 178 14.59 -16.03 -40.94
C GLN A 178 16.00 -15.41 -41.07
N ALA A 179 16.69 -15.17 -39.95
CA ALA A 179 18.01 -14.55 -39.94
C ALA A 179 19.06 -15.44 -40.63
N MET A 180 19.87 -14.83 -41.48
CA MET A 180 21.00 -15.51 -42.12
C MET A 180 22.24 -15.40 -41.23
N VAL A 181 22.45 -16.41 -40.37
CA VAL A 181 23.52 -16.38 -39.36
C VAL A 181 24.75 -17.17 -39.83
N ASN A 182 25.80 -16.43 -40.12
CA ASN A 182 27.12 -16.94 -40.46
C ASN A 182 27.99 -16.98 -39.20
N GLU A 183 28.41 -18.18 -38.84
CA GLU A 183 29.12 -18.46 -37.59
C GLU A 183 30.56 -18.84 -37.90
N TYR A 184 31.50 -18.17 -37.26
CA TYR A 184 32.92 -18.30 -37.56
C TYR A 184 33.74 -18.64 -36.32
N ASN A 185 34.71 -19.53 -36.49
CA ASN A 185 35.80 -19.69 -35.54
C ASN A 185 36.91 -18.68 -35.87
N GLU A 186 37.66 -18.25 -34.87
CA GLU A 186 38.81 -17.38 -35.08
C GLU A 186 39.87 -18.07 -35.97
N LYS A 187 40.37 -17.32 -36.95
CA LYS A 187 41.45 -17.72 -37.84
C LYS A 187 42.35 -16.52 -38.11
N LEU A 188 43.65 -16.79 -38.24
CA LEU A 188 44.63 -15.81 -38.72
C LEU A 188 44.92 -16.00 -40.22
N GLU A 189 44.63 -17.19 -40.77
CA GLU A 189 44.88 -17.53 -42.18
C GLU A 189 43.79 -17.00 -43.13
N ARG A 190 44.20 -16.59 -44.35
CA ARG A 190 43.37 -16.04 -45.44
C ARG A 190 42.46 -17.09 -46.12
N ASP A 191 41.74 -17.92 -45.37
CA ASP A 191 40.69 -18.75 -45.97
C ASP A 191 39.42 -17.91 -46.09
N GLU A 192 39.12 -17.54 -47.32
CA GLU A 192 38.25 -16.43 -47.69
C GLU A 192 36.79 -16.88 -47.83
N HIS A 193 35.88 -16.20 -47.16
CA HIS A 193 34.51 -16.08 -47.67
C HIS A 193 34.33 -14.65 -48.15
N GLU A 194 34.43 -14.48 -49.47
CA GLU A 194 33.99 -13.27 -50.15
C GLU A 194 32.46 -13.23 -50.09
N ILE A 195 31.92 -12.35 -49.24
CA ILE A 195 30.48 -12.28 -48.96
C ILE A 195 29.76 -11.50 -50.07
N LYS A 196 30.47 -10.54 -50.63
CA LYS A 196 30.14 -9.79 -51.85
C LYS A 196 31.44 -9.56 -52.62
N PRO A 197 31.39 -9.37 -53.96
CA PRO A 197 32.58 -9.05 -54.73
C PRO A 197 33.38 -7.91 -54.08
N ASN A 198 34.67 -8.13 -53.85
CA ASN A 198 35.62 -7.23 -53.20
C ASN A 198 35.44 -6.97 -51.70
N LEU A 199 34.56 -7.69 -50.99
CA LEU A 199 34.35 -7.52 -49.54
C LEU A 199 34.58 -8.83 -48.76
N LYS A 200 35.59 -8.80 -47.88
CA LYS A 200 35.92 -9.89 -46.96
C LYS A 200 35.65 -9.47 -45.52
N VAL A 201 34.98 -10.33 -44.76
CA VAL A 201 34.78 -10.19 -43.30
C VAL A 201 35.51 -11.34 -42.63
N ILE A 202 36.52 -11.03 -41.80
CA ILE A 202 37.42 -12.01 -41.20
C ILE A 202 37.22 -11.98 -39.68
N CYS A 203 36.86 -13.13 -39.11
CA CYS A 203 36.77 -13.34 -37.65
C CYS A 203 38.18 -13.58 -37.09
N THR A 204 38.72 -12.60 -36.37
CA THR A 204 40.07 -12.64 -35.81
C THR A 204 40.04 -12.85 -34.29
N PRO A 205 41.07 -13.47 -33.71
CA PRO A 205 41.14 -13.68 -32.26
C PRO A 205 41.23 -12.38 -31.46
N CYS A 206 40.80 -12.42 -30.20
CA CYS A 206 41.09 -11.39 -29.19
C CYS A 206 41.10 -12.01 -27.78
N GLN A 207 41.65 -11.30 -26.79
CA GLN A 207 41.68 -11.75 -25.40
C GLN A 207 40.49 -11.20 -24.62
N HIS A 208 39.46 -12.03 -24.39
CA HIS A 208 38.25 -11.66 -23.64
C HIS A 208 37.53 -12.92 -23.11
N PHE A 209 36.23 -12.83 -22.81
CA PHE A 209 35.38 -13.96 -22.44
C PHE A 209 33.93 -13.76 -22.89
N THR A 210 33.07 -14.76 -22.66
CA THR A 210 31.62 -14.72 -22.94
C THR A 210 30.82 -15.20 -21.73
N GLY A 211 29.53 -14.84 -21.68
CA GLY A 211 28.58 -15.33 -20.69
C GLY A 211 27.34 -14.43 -20.54
N ARG A 212 26.15 -15.03 -20.51
CA ARG A 212 24.87 -14.32 -20.31
C ARG A 212 24.14 -14.78 -19.05
N GLY A 213 24.53 -15.91 -18.47
CA GLY A 213 23.97 -16.49 -17.25
C GLY A 213 25.07 -16.96 -16.28
N ILE A 214 24.67 -17.76 -15.30
CA ILE A 214 25.57 -18.19 -14.22
C ILE A 214 26.42 -19.40 -14.64
N HIS A 215 26.00 -20.14 -15.68
CA HIS A 215 26.60 -21.43 -16.07
C HIS A 215 27.13 -21.49 -17.52
N ASP A 216 27.06 -20.40 -18.29
CA ASP A 216 27.43 -20.36 -19.72
C ASP A 216 28.74 -19.61 -19.99
N ARG A 217 29.52 -19.32 -18.94
CA ARG A 217 30.77 -18.57 -19.07
C ARG A 217 31.78 -19.34 -19.91
N PHE A 218 32.33 -18.70 -20.94
CA PHE A 218 33.24 -19.30 -21.94
C PHE A 218 32.62 -20.37 -22.85
N TRP A 219 31.29 -20.55 -22.87
CA TRP A 219 30.65 -21.58 -23.72
C TRP A 219 30.56 -21.17 -25.20
N THR A 220 30.65 -19.88 -25.49
CA THR A 220 30.70 -19.36 -26.86
C THR A 220 31.99 -18.58 -27.09
N LEU A 221 32.41 -18.45 -28.33
CA LEU A 221 33.62 -17.72 -28.71
C LEU A 221 33.39 -16.21 -28.64
N TRP A 222 34.48 -15.46 -28.41
CA TRP A 222 34.60 -14.01 -28.55
C TRP A 222 35.63 -13.72 -29.65
N ALA A 223 35.48 -12.62 -30.38
CA ALA A 223 36.35 -12.31 -31.49
C ALA A 223 36.46 -10.80 -31.76
N SER A 224 37.57 -10.43 -32.39
CA SER A 224 37.71 -9.19 -33.17
C SER A 224 37.32 -9.46 -34.63
N TRP A 225 37.13 -8.39 -35.41
CA TRP A 225 36.69 -8.51 -36.80
C TRP A 225 37.50 -7.60 -37.73
N CYS A 226 37.91 -8.12 -38.88
CA CYS A 226 38.53 -7.34 -39.95
C CYS A 226 37.60 -7.26 -41.15
N ILE A 227 37.38 -6.05 -41.67
CA ILE A 227 36.71 -5.79 -42.95
C ILE A 227 37.78 -5.42 -43.96
N VAL A 228 37.95 -6.24 -44.99
CA VAL A 228 39.03 -6.08 -45.98
C VAL A 228 38.42 -5.94 -47.37
N LYS A 229 38.69 -4.80 -47.99
CA LYS A 229 38.48 -4.57 -49.43
C LYS A 229 39.76 -4.03 -50.07
N PRO A 230 39.90 -4.03 -51.42
CA PRO A 230 41.14 -3.66 -52.10
C PRO A 230 41.70 -2.27 -51.71
N THR A 231 40.83 -1.31 -51.46
CA THR A 231 41.17 0.10 -51.19
C THR A 231 41.10 0.49 -49.71
N PHE A 232 40.56 -0.37 -48.84
CA PHE A 232 40.27 -0.02 -47.44
C PHE A 232 40.26 -1.25 -46.53
N LYS A 233 40.93 -1.15 -45.38
CA LYS A 233 40.91 -2.16 -44.32
C LYS A 233 40.46 -1.55 -43.00
N TYR A 234 39.45 -2.15 -42.39
CA TYR A 234 38.91 -1.75 -41.10
C TYR A 234 39.06 -2.87 -40.06
N TYR A 235 39.43 -2.51 -38.83
CA TYR A 235 39.54 -3.43 -37.70
C TYR A 235 38.59 -3.04 -36.57
N PHE A 236 37.78 -3.98 -36.11
CA PHE A 236 36.90 -3.82 -34.95
C PHE A 236 37.37 -4.75 -33.85
N ALA A 237 37.88 -4.20 -32.75
CA ALA A 237 38.52 -4.99 -31.71
C ALA A 237 37.54 -5.84 -30.88
N GLY A 238 36.26 -5.45 -30.82
CA GLY A 238 35.36 -5.88 -29.75
C GLY A 238 35.89 -5.45 -28.37
N ASP A 239 35.46 -6.15 -27.32
CA ASP A 239 36.19 -6.07 -26.05
C ASP A 239 37.46 -6.90 -26.10
N ALA A 240 38.53 -6.32 -25.55
CA ALA A 240 39.85 -6.91 -25.60
C ALA A 240 40.68 -6.49 -24.39
N GLY A 241 41.36 -7.44 -23.77
CA GLY A 241 42.45 -7.22 -22.83
C GLY A 241 43.80 -7.31 -23.54
N TYR A 242 44.74 -6.44 -23.18
CA TYR A 242 46.09 -6.46 -23.77
C TYR A 242 47.11 -7.16 -22.86
N ARG A 243 47.00 -6.98 -21.54
CA ARG A 243 47.89 -7.55 -20.52
C ARG A 243 47.15 -7.73 -19.19
N SER A 244 47.67 -8.57 -18.29
CA SER A 244 47.13 -8.69 -16.92
C SER A 244 48.03 -7.95 -15.92
N VAL A 245 47.45 -7.01 -15.18
CA VAL A 245 48.10 -6.24 -14.11
C VAL A 245 47.87 -6.97 -12.77
N PRO A 246 48.91 -7.35 -12.01
CA PRO A 246 48.74 -7.90 -10.66
C PRO A 246 48.19 -6.89 -9.65
N GLU A 247 47.58 -7.38 -8.56
CA GLU A 247 47.05 -6.52 -7.49
C GLU A 247 48.15 -5.77 -6.73
N ASP A 248 49.19 -6.48 -6.30
CA ASP A 248 50.28 -5.94 -5.47
C ASP A 248 51.41 -5.30 -6.29
N ILE A 249 51.08 -4.66 -7.42
CA ILE A 249 52.09 -4.03 -8.27
C ILE A 249 52.57 -2.71 -7.63
N PRO A 250 53.89 -2.48 -7.48
CA PRO A 250 54.40 -1.22 -6.94
C PRO A 250 54.02 -0.02 -7.81
N ASP A 251 53.72 1.14 -7.21
CA ASP A 251 53.29 2.36 -7.93
C ASP A 251 54.26 2.83 -9.02
N ASN A 252 55.56 2.51 -8.88
CA ASN A 252 56.62 2.88 -9.84
C ASN A 252 57.03 1.73 -10.78
N PHE A 253 56.25 0.65 -10.86
CA PHE A 253 56.58 -0.47 -11.73
C PHE A 253 56.34 -0.12 -13.22
N ASP A 254 57.34 -0.37 -14.06
CA ASP A 254 57.21 -0.22 -15.50
C ASP A 254 56.28 -1.31 -16.08
N ILE A 255 55.03 -0.94 -16.32
CA ILE A 255 53.98 -1.82 -16.83
C ILE A 255 54.34 -2.48 -18.17
N ASN A 256 55.30 -1.93 -18.93
CA ASN A 256 55.73 -2.49 -20.22
C ASN A 256 56.54 -3.79 -20.07
N LYS A 257 56.94 -4.14 -18.85
CA LYS A 257 57.59 -5.43 -18.54
C LYS A 257 56.61 -6.59 -18.37
N LEU A 258 55.31 -6.33 -18.29
CA LEU A 258 54.29 -7.37 -18.20
C LEU A 258 54.09 -8.06 -19.55
N ASP A 259 53.78 -9.36 -19.52
CA ASP A 259 53.40 -10.11 -20.71
C ASP A 259 52.17 -9.48 -21.38
N TYR A 260 52.21 -9.32 -22.69
CA TYR A 260 51.10 -8.81 -23.50
C TYR A 260 50.61 -9.86 -24.50
N CYS A 261 49.38 -9.69 -24.97
CA CYS A 261 48.75 -10.60 -25.91
C CYS A 261 49.40 -10.47 -27.30
N PRO A 262 50.13 -11.48 -27.78
CA PRO A 262 50.89 -11.38 -29.04
C PRO A 262 49.98 -11.30 -30.29
N VAL A 263 48.71 -11.65 -30.12
CA VAL A 263 47.78 -11.84 -31.25
C VAL A 263 47.51 -10.56 -32.03
N PHE A 264 47.51 -9.39 -31.36
CA PHE A 264 47.29 -8.11 -32.02
C PHE A 264 48.43 -7.78 -33.00
N LYS A 265 49.67 -8.09 -32.61
CA LYS A 265 50.85 -7.92 -33.46
C LYS A 265 50.85 -8.90 -34.63
N GLU A 266 50.37 -10.12 -34.42
CA GLU A 266 50.18 -11.11 -35.48
C GLU A 266 49.12 -10.65 -36.50
N ILE A 267 47.97 -10.12 -36.02
CA ILE A 267 46.93 -9.53 -36.87
C ILE A 267 47.49 -8.38 -37.71
N GLY A 268 48.26 -7.47 -37.10
CA GLY A 268 48.92 -6.37 -37.82
C GLY A 268 50.00 -6.83 -38.81
N LYS A 269 50.64 -7.97 -38.58
CA LYS A 269 51.61 -8.57 -39.51
C LYS A 269 50.92 -9.25 -40.70
N GLN A 270 49.83 -9.97 -40.46
CA GLN A 270 49.19 -10.82 -41.47
C GLN A 270 48.13 -10.08 -42.31
N ILE A 271 47.34 -9.22 -41.68
CA ILE A 271 46.21 -8.52 -42.30
C ILE A 271 46.49 -7.03 -42.46
N GLY A 272 47.16 -6.41 -41.47
CA GLY A 272 47.50 -4.99 -41.48
C GLY A 272 48.44 -4.56 -42.62
N PRO A 273 48.73 -3.25 -42.77
CA PRO A 273 48.20 -2.15 -41.96
C PRO A 273 46.71 -1.90 -42.21
N PHE A 274 46.01 -1.40 -41.19
CA PHE A 274 44.59 -1.01 -41.29
C PHE A 274 44.46 0.49 -41.53
N ASP A 275 43.49 0.89 -42.34
CA ASP A 275 43.21 2.30 -42.60
C ASP A 275 42.41 2.93 -41.44
N LEU A 276 41.52 2.13 -40.83
CA LEU A 276 40.71 2.56 -39.69
C LEU A 276 40.53 1.43 -38.68
N ALA A 277 40.50 1.73 -37.39
CA ALA A 277 40.17 0.76 -36.36
C ALA A 277 39.27 1.34 -35.25
N CYS A 278 38.45 0.50 -34.62
CA CYS A 278 37.73 0.83 -33.39
C CYS A 278 38.27 -0.03 -32.25
N ILE A 279 38.77 0.62 -31.19
CA ILE A 279 39.50 -0.01 -30.10
C ILE A 279 38.90 0.46 -28.75
N PRO A 280 38.58 -0.46 -27.82
CA PRO A 280 37.97 -0.09 -26.54
C PRO A 280 38.97 0.70 -25.68
N ILE A 281 38.49 1.70 -24.96
CA ILE A 281 39.30 2.53 -24.05
C ILE A 281 38.72 2.65 -22.63
N GLY A 282 37.51 2.13 -22.38
CA GLY A 282 36.81 2.17 -21.09
C GLY A 282 36.56 0.78 -20.50
N ALA A 283 35.99 0.73 -19.28
CA ALA A 283 35.79 -0.47 -18.48
C ALA A 283 37.06 -1.14 -17.94
N TYR A 284 38.11 -0.36 -17.66
CA TYR A 284 39.42 -0.88 -17.27
C TYR A 284 39.70 -0.86 -15.76
N SER A 285 38.83 -0.29 -14.92
CA SER A 285 39.08 -0.13 -13.49
C SER A 285 38.21 -1.05 -12.62
N PRO A 286 38.75 -1.64 -11.53
CA PRO A 286 40.15 -1.62 -11.10
C PRO A 286 41.04 -2.53 -11.96
N ARG A 287 42.28 -2.08 -12.20
CA ARG A 287 43.19 -2.74 -13.17
C ARG A 287 43.50 -4.19 -12.83
N TRP A 288 43.67 -4.52 -11.55
CA TRP A 288 44.00 -5.89 -11.14
C TRP A 288 42.95 -6.92 -11.54
N PHE A 289 41.68 -6.49 -11.62
CA PHE A 289 40.55 -7.35 -11.99
C PHE A 289 40.18 -7.22 -13.48
N MET A 290 40.16 -6.00 -14.01
CA MET A 290 39.65 -5.72 -15.37
C MET A 290 40.70 -5.84 -16.48
N SER A 291 41.98 -5.63 -16.20
CA SER A 291 43.03 -5.65 -17.25
C SER A 291 43.14 -6.94 -18.06
N PRO A 292 42.89 -8.16 -17.53
CA PRO A 292 42.93 -9.38 -18.33
C PRO A 292 41.91 -9.39 -19.49
N VAL A 293 40.84 -8.59 -19.39
CA VAL A 293 39.69 -8.62 -20.32
C VAL A 293 39.38 -7.26 -20.96
N HIS A 294 39.84 -6.14 -20.40
CA HIS A 294 39.64 -4.78 -20.95
C HIS A 294 40.94 -3.96 -20.99
N CYS A 295 41.21 -3.33 -22.13
CA CYS A 295 42.29 -2.38 -22.32
C CYS A 295 42.04 -1.09 -21.52
N ALA A 296 43.08 -0.61 -20.82
CA ALA A 296 43.14 0.80 -20.46
C ALA A 296 43.61 1.62 -21.68
N PRO A 297 43.41 2.94 -21.72
CA PRO A 297 43.82 3.77 -22.86
C PRO A 297 45.28 3.56 -23.30
N GLU A 298 46.20 3.32 -22.38
CA GLU A 298 47.62 3.05 -22.69
C GLU A 298 47.82 1.69 -23.38
N ASP A 299 47.04 0.67 -23.00
CA ASP A 299 46.99 -0.61 -23.68
C ASP A 299 46.40 -0.46 -25.09
N SER A 300 45.36 0.35 -25.23
CA SER A 300 44.71 0.63 -26.51
C SER A 300 45.68 1.29 -27.50
N VAL A 301 46.56 2.18 -27.04
CA VAL A 301 47.63 2.76 -27.88
C VAL A 301 48.67 1.70 -28.29
N CYS A 302 49.01 0.76 -27.40
CA CYS A 302 49.86 -0.39 -27.79
C CYS A 302 49.18 -1.23 -28.87
N LEU A 303 47.90 -1.55 -28.68
CA LEU A 303 47.11 -2.32 -29.64
C LEU A 303 47.07 -1.61 -31.00
N HIS A 304 46.82 -0.30 -31.03
CA HIS A 304 46.83 0.54 -32.24
C HIS A 304 48.14 0.38 -33.04
N GLN A 305 49.29 0.41 -32.36
CA GLN A 305 50.61 0.22 -32.97
C GLN A 305 50.79 -1.22 -33.48
N ASP A 306 50.42 -2.22 -32.68
CA ASP A 306 50.59 -3.63 -32.98
C ASP A 306 49.78 -4.09 -34.18
N ILE A 307 48.53 -3.61 -34.32
CA ILE A 307 47.71 -3.87 -35.50
C ILE A 307 48.13 -3.02 -36.72
N LYS A 308 49.05 -2.07 -36.53
CA LYS A 308 49.50 -1.10 -37.55
C LYS A 308 48.33 -0.31 -38.15
N SER A 309 47.47 0.22 -37.29
CA SER A 309 46.37 1.08 -37.72
C SER A 309 46.88 2.47 -38.04
N LYS A 310 46.47 3.04 -39.18
CA LYS A 310 46.76 4.44 -39.54
C LYS A 310 45.90 5.42 -38.75
N LYS A 311 44.66 5.02 -38.45
CA LYS A 311 43.70 5.82 -37.69
C LYS A 311 42.82 4.94 -36.81
N SER A 312 42.64 5.29 -35.55
CA SER A 312 41.78 4.57 -34.62
C SER A 312 40.76 5.48 -33.94
N ILE A 313 39.63 4.90 -33.56
CA ILE A 313 38.53 5.56 -32.88
C ILE A 313 38.26 4.84 -31.55
N GLY A 314 38.19 5.61 -30.47
CA GLY A 314 37.93 5.06 -29.14
C GLY A 314 36.49 4.58 -29.01
N MET A 315 36.28 3.43 -28.35
CA MET A 315 34.96 2.88 -28.05
C MET A 315 34.84 2.35 -26.62
N HIS A 316 33.69 1.77 -26.27
CA HIS A 316 33.44 1.16 -24.96
C HIS A 316 33.52 2.16 -23.77
N TYR A 317 33.25 3.44 -24.05
CA TYR A 317 33.20 4.51 -23.05
C TYR A 317 32.03 5.47 -23.36
N GLY A 318 31.76 6.41 -22.46
CA GLY A 318 30.85 7.52 -22.76
C GLY A 318 29.36 7.15 -22.78
N THR A 319 28.99 5.89 -22.47
CA THR A 319 27.61 5.40 -22.64
C THR A 319 27.05 4.71 -21.41
N PHE A 320 27.74 3.71 -20.86
CA PHE A 320 27.34 2.98 -19.65
C PHE A 320 28.42 3.13 -18.57
N VAL A 321 28.01 3.08 -17.30
CA VAL A 321 28.94 2.95 -16.17
C VAL A 321 29.08 1.46 -15.85
N LEU A 322 30.14 0.83 -16.38
CA LEU A 322 30.41 -0.61 -16.19
C LEU A 322 31.38 -0.89 -15.04
N THR A 323 32.11 0.13 -14.63
CA THR A 323 33.28 0.08 -13.75
C THR A 323 33.40 1.37 -12.93
N ASP A 324 34.45 1.49 -12.12
CA ASP A 324 34.65 2.61 -11.20
C ASP A 324 35.62 3.70 -11.71
N GLU A 325 36.12 3.65 -12.95
CA GLU A 325 36.86 4.80 -13.50
C GLU A 325 35.95 6.02 -13.70
N PRO A 326 36.48 7.25 -13.55
CA PRO A 326 35.72 8.45 -13.92
C PRO A 326 35.36 8.41 -15.41
N VAL A 327 34.08 8.63 -15.73
CA VAL A 327 33.54 8.41 -17.09
C VAL A 327 34.13 9.32 -18.17
N GLU A 328 34.79 10.41 -17.79
CA GLU A 328 35.47 11.35 -18.69
C GLU A 328 36.99 11.14 -18.75
N GLU A 329 37.55 10.24 -17.92
CA GLU A 329 38.98 9.94 -17.87
C GLU A 329 39.50 9.25 -19.15
N PRO A 330 38.78 8.29 -19.78
CA PRO A 330 39.36 7.52 -20.88
C PRO A 330 39.90 8.35 -22.06
N PRO A 331 39.18 9.37 -22.59
CA PRO A 331 39.71 10.21 -23.67
C PRO A 331 40.94 11.05 -23.25
N VAL A 332 41.01 11.47 -21.99
CA VAL A 332 42.13 12.27 -21.46
C VAL A 332 43.39 11.43 -21.38
N ARG A 333 43.27 10.22 -20.86
CA ARG A 333 44.38 9.26 -20.77
C ARG A 333 44.81 8.76 -22.14
N LEU A 334 43.88 8.51 -23.06
CA LEU A 334 44.19 8.17 -24.44
C LEU A 334 45.10 9.23 -25.09
N LYS A 335 44.67 10.49 -25.02
CA LYS A 335 45.45 11.62 -25.58
C LYS A 335 46.82 11.73 -24.93
N SER A 336 46.90 11.56 -23.62
CA SER A 336 48.16 11.62 -22.86
C SER A 336 49.12 10.49 -23.28
N SER A 337 48.62 9.27 -23.43
CA SER A 337 49.41 8.10 -23.85
C SER A 337 49.92 8.21 -25.29
N MET A 338 49.12 8.77 -26.21
CA MET A 338 49.56 9.05 -27.58
C MET A 338 50.76 10.01 -27.59
N VAL A 339 50.68 11.10 -26.82
CA VAL A 339 51.77 12.09 -26.69
C VAL A 339 53.01 11.48 -26.07
N GLU A 340 52.86 10.70 -25.00
CA GLU A 340 53.98 10.02 -24.31
C GLU A 340 54.74 9.08 -25.24
N LYS A 341 54.03 8.38 -26.14
CA LYS A 341 54.62 7.48 -27.13
C LYS A 341 55.12 8.18 -28.41
N GLY A 342 55.03 9.51 -28.48
CA GLY A 342 55.46 10.29 -29.64
C GLY A 342 54.60 10.11 -30.89
N LEU A 343 53.33 9.71 -30.73
CA LEU A 343 52.36 9.57 -31.82
C LEU A 343 51.50 10.84 -31.94
N ASP A 344 51.00 11.14 -33.13
CA ASP A 344 50.05 12.25 -33.31
C ASP A 344 48.70 11.88 -32.68
N PRO A 345 48.16 12.65 -31.72
CA PRO A 345 46.83 12.39 -31.14
C PRO A 345 45.69 12.32 -32.17
N LYS A 346 45.88 12.78 -33.42
CA LYS A 346 44.90 12.62 -34.51
C LYS A 346 44.88 11.21 -35.11
N GLU A 347 45.92 10.40 -34.88
CA GLU A 347 45.98 8.99 -35.30
C GLU A 347 45.09 8.10 -34.43
N PHE A 348 44.77 8.50 -33.19
CA PHE A 348 43.82 7.79 -32.34
C PHE A 348 42.98 8.78 -31.55
N GLU A 349 41.75 9.01 -32.02
CA GLU A 349 40.86 10.04 -31.48
C GLU A 349 39.52 9.48 -30.96
N CYS A 350 38.81 10.34 -30.25
CA CYS A 350 37.46 10.09 -29.76
C CYS A 350 36.50 10.98 -30.54
N ILE A 351 35.44 10.39 -31.12
CA ILE A 351 34.40 11.14 -31.85
C ILE A 351 33.17 11.37 -30.97
N LYS A 352 32.28 12.29 -31.35
CA LYS A 352 31.02 12.55 -30.63
C LYS A 352 29.93 11.56 -31.07
N ILE A 353 29.02 11.21 -30.16
CA ILE A 353 27.82 10.40 -30.45
C ILE A 353 26.87 11.26 -31.28
N VAL A 354 25.96 10.71 -32.11
CA VAL A 354 25.08 11.49 -33.02
C VAL A 354 23.62 11.64 -32.44
N THR A 355 22.68 12.54 -32.82
CA THR A 355 21.28 12.68 -32.28
C THR A 355 20.19 13.13 -33.27
N ASP A 356 19.04 12.47 -33.41
CA ASP A 356 17.89 13.12 -34.08
C ASP A 356 17.32 14.28 -33.23
N SER A 357 17.06 15.43 -33.87
CA SER A 357 16.37 16.57 -33.27
C SER A 357 14.86 16.35 -33.31
N GLN A 358 14.32 15.43 -32.51
CA GLN A 358 12.88 15.42 -32.18
C GLN A 358 12.48 14.66 -30.90
N ALA A 359 13.40 14.40 -29.98
CA ALA A 359 13.09 13.80 -28.67
C ALA A 359 13.30 14.80 -27.52
N LYS A 360 12.45 15.83 -27.44
CA LYS A 360 12.25 16.58 -26.19
C LYS A 360 11.23 15.83 -25.34
N GLU A 361 11.73 15.00 -24.42
CA GLU A 361 11.07 14.76 -23.12
C GLU A 361 12.18 14.51 -22.09
N ILE A 362 12.54 15.59 -21.38
CA ILE A 362 13.52 15.58 -20.30
C ILE A 362 12.86 15.00 -19.05
N SER A 363 13.11 13.73 -18.78
CA SER A 363 12.88 13.12 -17.49
C SER A 363 14.15 13.22 -16.62
N ASP A 364 14.48 14.43 -16.16
CA ASP A 364 15.51 14.62 -15.13
C ASP A 364 15.13 13.80 -13.87
N PRO A 365 15.95 12.82 -13.44
CA PRO A 365 15.70 12.02 -12.24
C PRO A 365 15.71 12.87 -10.95
N ARG A 366 16.31 14.07 -10.96
CA ARG A 366 16.34 14.99 -9.80
C ARG A 366 15.00 15.68 -9.54
N MET A 367 14.05 15.60 -10.49
CA MET A 367 12.70 16.15 -10.35
C MET A 367 11.75 15.22 -9.59
N GLN A 368 12.20 14.10 -9.01
CA GLN A 368 11.34 13.27 -8.14
C GLN A 368 11.24 13.83 -6.70
N TYR A 369 12.02 14.88 -6.36
CA TYR A 369 12.07 15.47 -5.02
C TYR A 369 11.21 16.73 -4.84
N TRP A 370 10.48 17.24 -5.86
CA TRP A 370 9.72 18.51 -5.70
C TRP A 370 8.42 18.37 -4.91
N LEU A 371 7.80 17.18 -4.93
CA LEU A 371 6.63 16.89 -4.10
C LEU A 371 7.00 16.67 -2.62
N PHE A 372 8.24 16.25 -2.34
CA PHE A 372 8.67 15.90 -0.98
C PHE A 372 8.57 17.07 0.01
N PRO A 373 8.98 18.31 -0.30
CA PRO A 373 8.75 19.47 0.57
C PRO A 373 7.26 19.76 0.80
N ILE A 374 6.42 19.63 -0.24
CA ILE A 374 4.96 19.80 -0.11
C ILE A 374 4.41 18.73 0.84
N PHE A 375 4.89 17.49 0.71
CA PHE A 375 4.49 16.39 1.59
C PHE A 375 4.97 16.56 3.03
N ALA A 376 6.16 17.12 3.24
CA ALA A 376 6.65 17.44 4.57
C ALA A 376 5.81 18.54 5.24
N ILE A 377 5.49 19.63 4.52
CA ILE A 377 4.62 20.70 5.03
C ILE A 377 3.21 20.15 5.31
N LEU A 378 2.69 19.31 4.42
CA LEU A 378 1.41 18.65 4.62
C LEU A 378 1.43 17.69 5.81
N GLY A 379 2.54 16.98 6.07
CA GLY A 379 2.71 16.19 7.28
C GLY A 379 2.65 17.03 8.56
N ILE A 380 3.30 18.19 8.58
CA ILE A 380 3.22 19.16 9.70
C ILE A 380 1.80 19.69 9.85
N SER A 381 1.17 20.05 8.73
CA SER A 381 -0.22 20.51 8.68
C SER A 381 -1.20 19.50 9.25
N LEU A 382 -1.02 18.22 8.90
CA LEU A 382 -1.82 17.11 9.39
C LEU A 382 -1.58 16.84 10.87
N TYR A 383 -0.33 16.93 11.32
CA TYR A 383 0.02 16.82 12.74
C TYR A 383 -0.68 17.91 13.55
N LEU A 384 -0.53 19.19 13.18
CA LEU A 384 -1.16 20.32 13.89
C LEU A 384 -2.68 20.23 13.90
N TYR A 385 -3.28 19.86 12.76
CA TYR A 385 -4.72 19.67 12.69
C TYR A 385 -5.17 18.55 13.61
N SER A 386 -4.50 17.39 13.55
CA SER A 386 -4.89 16.21 14.34
C SER A 386 -4.66 16.44 15.83
N ASP A 387 -3.56 17.06 16.23
CA ASP A 387 -3.23 17.38 17.62
C ASP A 387 -4.26 18.34 18.25
N GLY A 388 -4.72 19.34 17.48
CA GLY A 388 -5.76 20.25 17.97
C GLY A 388 -7.18 19.72 17.85
N PHE A 389 -7.44 18.83 16.88
CA PHE A 389 -8.78 18.32 16.58
C PHE A 389 -9.13 17.00 17.29
N LEU A 390 -8.19 16.06 17.37
CA LEU A 390 -8.35 14.80 18.09
C LEU A 390 -7.94 15.05 19.54
N LEU A 391 -8.91 15.01 20.44
CA LEU A 391 -8.74 15.45 21.81
C LEU A 391 -8.19 14.33 22.70
N SER A 392 -7.16 14.65 23.49
CA SER A 392 -6.75 13.88 24.66
C SER A 392 -7.34 14.52 25.91
N ARG A 393 -8.05 13.75 26.74
CA ARG A 393 -8.54 14.24 28.04
C ARG A 393 -7.40 14.30 29.05
N THR A 394 -7.45 15.29 29.95
CA THR A 394 -6.58 15.28 31.13
C THR A 394 -7.22 14.37 32.18
N VAL A 395 -6.54 13.28 32.52
CA VAL A 395 -6.96 12.37 33.59
C VAL A 395 -6.40 12.87 34.92
N LEU A 396 -7.27 13.12 35.90
CA LEU A 396 -6.85 13.36 37.27
C LEU A 396 -6.61 12.02 37.99
N THR A 397 -5.45 11.88 38.63
CA THR A 397 -5.10 10.67 39.42
C THR A 397 -5.61 10.74 40.86
N ASN A 398 -6.40 11.77 41.18
CA ASN A 398 -6.97 11.96 42.51
C ASN A 398 -8.03 10.91 42.80
N THR A 399 -8.01 10.39 44.03
CA THR A 399 -8.98 9.41 44.52
C THR A 399 -9.85 10.00 45.62
N ASN A 400 -11.11 9.62 45.68
CA ASN A 400 -11.97 9.96 46.79
C ASN A 400 -11.71 9.03 48.00
N ASP A 401 -11.70 9.58 49.21
CA ASP A 401 -11.53 8.85 50.46
C ASP A 401 -12.80 8.83 51.33
N LYS A 402 -13.77 9.70 51.01
CA LYS A 402 -15.01 9.84 51.78
C LYS A 402 -16.09 8.87 51.31
N VAL A 403 -16.70 8.19 52.26
CA VAL A 403 -17.80 7.25 52.03
C VAL A 403 -19.12 7.95 52.33
N ILE A 404 -20.04 7.91 51.37
CA ILE A 404 -21.44 8.28 51.61
C ILE A 404 -22.12 7.09 52.26
N GLU A 405 -22.31 7.16 53.57
CA GLU A 405 -22.78 6.01 54.35
C GLU A 405 -24.10 5.45 53.84
N ASN A 406 -24.11 4.14 53.55
CA ASN A 406 -25.32 3.38 53.27
C ASN A 406 -25.53 2.30 54.35
N PRO A 407 -26.52 2.48 55.25
CA PRO A 407 -26.77 1.54 56.34
C PRO A 407 -27.33 0.19 55.87
N LYS A 408 -27.75 0.06 54.60
CA LYS A 408 -28.19 -1.19 53.97
C LYS A 408 -27.24 -1.55 52.82
N SER A 409 -25.97 -1.73 53.14
CA SER A 409 -24.92 -2.06 52.17
C SER A 409 -24.59 -3.54 52.12
N PHE A 410 -24.14 -3.98 50.95
CA PHE A 410 -23.69 -5.34 50.71
C PHE A 410 -22.22 -5.49 51.08
N LYS A 411 -21.85 -6.70 51.55
CA LYS A 411 -20.47 -7.02 51.96
C LYS A 411 -19.67 -7.63 50.82
N LYS A 412 -20.33 -8.30 49.88
CA LYS A 412 -19.70 -8.99 48.74
C LYS A 412 -20.31 -8.54 47.42
N LEU A 413 -19.51 -8.57 46.36
CA LEU A 413 -19.91 -8.21 45.00
C LEU A 413 -19.59 -9.33 44.02
N VAL A 414 -20.55 -9.69 43.18
CA VAL A 414 -20.35 -10.48 41.96
C VAL A 414 -20.73 -9.59 40.79
N PHE A 415 -19.75 -9.14 40.01
CA PHE A 415 -19.92 -8.27 38.85
C PHE A 415 -19.67 -9.08 37.58
N VAL A 416 -20.73 -9.32 36.81
CA VAL A 416 -20.68 -10.09 35.56
C VAL A 416 -20.88 -9.13 34.40
N VAL A 417 -19.91 -9.04 33.51
CA VAL A 417 -20.03 -8.37 32.22
C VAL A 417 -20.32 -9.44 31.16
N ILE A 418 -21.37 -9.22 30.38
CA ILE A 418 -21.66 -10.03 29.19
C ILE A 418 -21.50 -9.11 27.99
N ASP A 419 -20.44 -9.34 27.22
CA ASP A 419 -20.04 -8.51 26.09
C ASP A 419 -21.18 -8.47 25.04
N ALA A 420 -21.49 -7.26 24.57
CA ALA A 420 -22.57 -6.95 23.65
C ALA A 420 -24.01 -7.34 24.09
N LEU A 421 -24.27 -7.43 25.41
CA LEU A 421 -25.61 -7.72 25.94
C LEU A 421 -26.58 -6.52 25.76
N ARG A 422 -27.30 -6.53 24.64
CA ARG A 422 -28.37 -5.57 24.34
C ARG A 422 -29.52 -5.68 25.35
N PHE A 423 -30.17 -4.55 25.62
CA PHE A 423 -31.33 -4.52 26.53
C PHE A 423 -32.50 -5.39 26.02
N ASP A 424 -32.77 -5.36 24.71
CA ASP A 424 -33.87 -6.11 24.09
C ASP A 424 -33.66 -7.64 24.07
N PHE A 425 -32.45 -8.13 24.38
CA PHE A 425 -32.20 -9.56 24.56
C PHE A 425 -32.78 -10.12 25.85
N ILE A 426 -32.98 -9.26 26.85
CA ILE A 426 -33.43 -9.67 28.19
C ILE A 426 -34.73 -8.99 28.64
N ASP A 427 -35.22 -8.01 27.87
CA ASP A 427 -36.48 -7.33 28.10
C ASP A 427 -37.65 -8.34 27.96
N PRO A 428 -38.41 -8.64 29.03
CA PRO A 428 -39.59 -9.52 28.96
C PRO A 428 -40.72 -8.96 28.09
N GLU A 429 -40.71 -7.66 27.75
CA GLU A 429 -41.63 -7.03 26.79
C GLU A 429 -41.02 -6.83 25.39
N ALA A 430 -39.86 -7.43 25.11
CA ALA A 430 -39.20 -7.33 23.81
C ALA A 430 -40.19 -7.67 22.67
N LYS A 431 -40.50 -6.66 21.86
CA LYS A 431 -41.45 -6.81 20.74
C LYS A 431 -40.83 -7.50 19.52
N GLN A 432 -39.50 -7.60 19.49
CA GLN A 432 -38.75 -8.09 18.35
C GLN A 432 -38.46 -9.60 18.50
N TYR A 433 -39.01 -10.40 17.59
CA TYR A 433 -38.64 -11.79 17.43
C TYR A 433 -37.19 -11.87 16.90
N PRO A 434 -36.32 -12.78 17.40
CA PRO A 434 -36.61 -13.94 18.24
C PRO A 434 -36.44 -13.76 19.76
N PHE A 435 -36.29 -12.52 20.27
CA PHE A 435 -35.84 -12.27 21.65
C PHE A 435 -36.92 -12.30 22.73
N ASN A 436 -38.19 -12.23 22.33
CA ASN A 436 -39.32 -12.21 23.25
C ASN A 436 -39.34 -13.44 24.18
N GLY A 437 -39.21 -13.21 25.48
CA GLY A 437 -39.29 -14.26 26.51
C GLY A 437 -38.08 -15.19 26.59
N LEU A 438 -36.91 -14.81 26.05
CA LEU A 438 -35.69 -15.63 26.14
C LEU A 438 -35.01 -15.61 27.52
N TRP A 439 -35.25 -14.55 28.30
CA TRP A 439 -34.64 -14.34 29.60
C TRP A 439 -35.71 -14.33 30.70
N ASP A 440 -35.41 -14.99 31.81
CA ASP A 440 -36.34 -15.07 32.95
C ASP A 440 -35.99 -14.01 33.99
N ILE A 441 -36.94 -13.14 34.28
CA ILE A 441 -36.84 -12.11 35.33
C ILE A 441 -37.57 -12.60 36.58
N GLU A 442 -36.86 -12.67 37.70
CA GLU A 442 -37.34 -13.11 39.01
C GLU A 442 -37.88 -11.93 39.85
N GLU A 443 -38.57 -12.23 40.96
CA GLU A 443 -39.16 -11.19 41.83
C GLU A 443 -38.10 -10.24 42.45
N ASN A 444 -36.90 -10.76 42.71
CA ASN A 444 -35.80 -10.00 43.31
C ASN A 444 -34.89 -9.32 42.27
N ASP A 445 -35.22 -9.41 40.98
CA ASP A 445 -34.45 -8.76 39.92
C ASP A 445 -34.85 -7.28 39.76
N ILE A 446 -33.84 -6.43 39.57
CA ILE A 446 -34.04 -5.02 39.18
C ILE A 446 -33.32 -4.79 37.86
N LEU A 447 -34.10 -4.75 36.78
CA LEU A 447 -33.62 -4.54 35.41
C LEU A 447 -33.72 -3.07 35.00
N PHE A 448 -32.67 -2.56 34.37
CA PHE A 448 -32.58 -1.22 33.79
C PHE A 448 -32.05 -1.29 32.35
N GLU A 449 -32.51 -0.35 31.52
CA GLU A 449 -31.85 -0.02 30.25
C GLU A 449 -30.68 0.92 30.55
N MET A 450 -29.47 0.52 30.23
CA MET A 450 -28.26 1.30 30.45
C MET A 450 -27.77 1.86 29.11
N ILE A 451 -27.67 3.18 29.01
CA ILE A 451 -27.27 3.86 27.76
C ILE A 451 -25.75 4.08 27.75
N ALA A 452 -25.06 3.34 26.88
CA ALA A 452 -23.62 3.43 26.70
C ALA A 452 -23.25 4.60 25.77
N ASP A 453 -22.40 5.51 26.24
CA ASP A 453 -21.90 6.61 25.40
C ASP A 453 -20.96 6.11 24.29
N PRO A 454 -21.04 6.64 23.05
CA PRO A 454 -20.12 6.28 21.98
C PRO A 454 -18.68 6.80 22.26
N PRO A 455 -17.63 6.12 21.75
CA PRO A 455 -17.67 4.92 20.93
C PRO A 455 -17.96 3.64 21.75
N THR A 456 -18.86 2.81 21.23
CA THR A 456 -19.34 1.54 21.82
C THR A 456 -18.35 0.39 21.62
N THR A 457 -17.10 0.62 22.04
CA THR A 457 -16.03 -0.38 22.00
C THR A 457 -15.75 -0.91 23.40
N THR A 458 -15.55 -2.23 23.54
CA THR A 458 -15.40 -2.94 24.82
C THR A 458 -14.51 -2.21 25.83
N ALA A 459 -13.24 -1.94 25.49
CA ALA A 459 -12.32 -1.32 26.43
C ALA A 459 -12.75 0.09 26.89
N GLN A 460 -13.41 0.88 26.02
CA GLN A 460 -13.93 2.19 26.41
C GLN A 460 -15.14 2.09 27.33
N ARG A 461 -16.02 1.12 27.07
CA ARG A 461 -17.22 0.89 27.88
C ARG A 461 -16.88 0.30 29.23
N LEU A 462 -15.89 -0.59 29.31
CA LEU A 462 -15.32 -1.05 30.57
C LEU A 462 -14.79 0.12 31.40
N LYS A 463 -14.02 1.05 30.81
CA LYS A 463 -13.56 2.28 31.52
C LYS A 463 -14.76 3.10 32.04
N GLY A 464 -15.77 3.33 31.20
CA GLY A 464 -16.98 4.07 31.56
C GLY A 464 -17.77 3.44 32.73
N MET A 465 -17.95 2.11 32.73
CA MET A 465 -18.64 1.37 33.80
C MET A 465 -17.85 1.33 35.13
N LEU A 466 -16.55 1.59 35.10
CA LEU A 466 -15.68 1.50 36.26
C LEU A 466 -15.41 2.87 36.89
N THR A 467 -15.19 3.91 36.07
CA THR A 467 -14.84 5.26 36.55
C THR A 467 -16.01 6.23 36.50
N GLY A 468 -16.96 6.04 35.59
CA GLY A 468 -18.00 7.03 35.27
C GLY A 468 -17.51 8.17 34.38
N GLY A 469 -16.27 8.05 33.86
CA GLY A 469 -15.70 8.98 32.90
C GLY A 469 -16.30 8.80 31.50
N LEU A 470 -16.44 9.92 30.79
CA LEU A 470 -16.80 9.91 29.38
C LEU A 470 -15.59 9.47 28.53
N PRO A 471 -15.80 8.63 27.50
CA PRO A 471 -14.73 8.18 26.62
C PRO A 471 -14.21 9.32 25.75
N THR A 472 -12.96 9.23 25.31
CA THR A 472 -12.47 10.06 24.19
C THR A 472 -12.14 9.21 22.98
N PHE A 473 -12.20 9.83 21.80
CA PHE A 473 -11.91 9.14 20.53
C PHE A 473 -10.42 8.74 20.42
N ILE A 474 -9.49 9.49 21.03
CA ILE A 474 -8.08 9.08 21.14
C ILE A 474 -7.96 7.82 22.01
N ASP A 475 -8.69 7.74 23.11
CA ASP A 475 -8.72 6.52 23.93
C ASP A 475 -9.22 5.31 23.11
N ALA A 476 -10.15 5.48 22.17
CA ALA A 476 -10.58 4.39 21.28
C ALA A 476 -9.47 3.93 20.30
N SER A 477 -8.56 4.80 19.88
CA SER A 477 -7.37 4.38 19.11
C SER A 477 -6.42 3.53 19.97
N SER A 478 -6.39 3.74 21.29
CA SER A 478 -5.69 2.88 22.24
C SER A 478 -6.37 1.53 22.50
N ASN A 479 -7.52 1.22 21.90
CA ASN A 479 -8.05 -0.16 21.94
C ASN A 479 -7.08 -1.17 21.29
N PHE A 480 -6.18 -0.67 20.46
CA PHE A 480 -5.09 -1.41 19.84
C PHE A 480 -3.85 -1.57 20.72
N GLU A 481 -3.75 -0.80 21.80
CA GLU A 481 -2.66 -0.78 22.77
C GLU A 481 -3.24 -0.28 24.11
N SER A 482 -4.01 -1.15 24.80
CA SER A 482 -4.84 -0.73 25.93
C SER A 482 -4.00 -0.08 27.03
N SER A 483 -4.15 1.24 27.15
CA SER A 483 -3.49 2.05 28.15
C SER A 483 -4.05 1.76 29.54
N MET A 484 -3.14 1.70 30.51
CA MET A 484 -3.43 1.56 31.92
C MET A 484 -4.49 2.56 32.40
N LEU A 485 -5.39 2.14 33.29
CA LEU A 485 -6.41 3.00 33.88
C LEU A 485 -5.89 3.67 35.16
N ASP A 486 -5.61 4.97 35.08
CA ASP A 486 -5.12 5.78 36.21
C ASP A 486 -6.23 6.55 36.97
N GLU A 487 -7.47 6.54 36.45
CA GLU A 487 -8.63 7.18 37.09
C GLU A 487 -9.11 6.38 38.32
N ASP A 488 -9.61 7.12 39.31
CA ASP A 488 -10.34 6.53 40.43
C ASP A 488 -11.55 5.72 39.94
N ASN A 489 -11.74 4.54 40.52
CA ASN A 489 -12.77 3.59 40.10
C ASN A 489 -13.17 2.67 41.26
N TRP A 490 -14.38 2.11 41.18
CA TRP A 490 -14.92 1.31 42.28
C TRP A 490 -14.11 0.03 42.55
N LEU A 491 -13.47 -0.56 41.53
CA LEU A 491 -12.67 -1.77 41.68
C LEU A 491 -11.38 -1.50 42.46
N TYR A 492 -10.71 -0.39 42.15
CA TYR A 492 -9.57 0.12 42.91
C TYR A 492 -9.97 0.39 44.37
N GLN A 493 -11.07 1.11 44.60
CA GLN A 493 -11.58 1.41 45.94
C GLN A 493 -11.90 0.14 46.76
N LEU A 494 -12.44 -0.90 46.13
CA LEU A 494 -12.62 -2.21 46.77
C LEU A 494 -11.29 -2.90 47.09
N SER A 495 -10.31 -2.85 46.18
CA SER A 495 -9.00 -3.48 46.37
C SER A 495 -8.24 -2.95 47.59
N LEU A 496 -8.50 -1.71 48.00
CA LEU A 496 -7.91 -1.13 49.21
C LEU A 496 -8.51 -1.68 50.52
N LYS A 497 -9.75 -2.19 50.48
CA LYS A 497 -10.50 -2.63 51.67
C LYS A 497 -10.73 -4.14 51.73
N LYS A 498 -10.58 -4.83 50.60
CA LYS A 498 -10.94 -6.24 50.41
C LYS A 498 -9.72 -7.06 50.04
N ASN A 499 -9.64 -8.28 50.56
CA ASN A 499 -8.44 -9.12 50.42
C ASN A 499 -8.64 -10.28 49.43
N SER A 500 -9.87 -10.54 48.98
CA SER A 500 -10.19 -11.69 48.12
C SER A 500 -10.97 -11.30 46.85
N ILE A 501 -10.24 -10.68 45.92
CA ILE A 501 -10.73 -10.32 44.58
C ILE A 501 -10.35 -11.42 43.58
N TYR A 502 -11.35 -11.94 42.87
CA TYR A 502 -11.18 -12.89 41.77
C TYR A 502 -11.56 -12.24 40.45
N PHE A 503 -10.77 -12.50 39.42
CA PHE A 503 -11.04 -12.05 38.07
C PHE A 503 -11.04 -13.23 37.09
N PHE A 504 -12.11 -13.36 36.32
CA PHE A 504 -12.29 -14.34 35.24
C PHE A 504 -12.71 -13.60 33.98
N GLY A 505 -11.93 -13.62 32.91
CA GLY A 505 -12.31 -12.85 31.73
C GLY A 505 -11.13 -12.71 30.78
N ASP A 506 -11.23 -11.81 29.83
CA ASP A 506 -10.18 -11.68 28.83
C ASP A 506 -9.00 -10.78 29.28
N GLU A 507 -7.90 -10.85 28.54
CA GLU A 507 -6.67 -10.09 28.82
C GLU A 507 -6.84 -8.56 28.87
N THR A 508 -7.92 -7.99 28.32
CA THR A 508 -8.17 -6.54 28.32
C THR A 508 -8.18 -5.98 29.74
N TRP A 509 -8.80 -6.69 30.69
CA TRP A 509 -8.85 -6.27 32.09
C TRP A 509 -7.48 -6.25 32.77
N VAL A 510 -6.63 -7.24 32.47
CA VAL A 510 -5.26 -7.31 33.00
C VAL A 510 -4.43 -6.11 32.52
N LYS A 511 -4.62 -5.71 31.26
CA LYS A 511 -3.96 -4.53 30.67
C LYS A 511 -4.49 -3.22 31.25
N LEU A 512 -5.78 -3.13 31.54
CA LEU A 512 -6.40 -1.95 32.17
C LEU A 512 -5.99 -1.78 33.64
N PHE A 513 -5.83 -2.89 34.38
CA PHE A 513 -5.59 -2.89 35.83
C PHE A 513 -4.32 -3.65 36.27
N PRO A 514 -3.14 -3.33 35.71
CA PRO A 514 -1.94 -4.10 35.99
C PRO A 514 -1.54 -4.02 37.48
N HIS A 515 -1.78 -2.91 38.17
CA HIS A 515 -1.48 -2.77 39.60
C HIS A 515 -2.37 -3.60 40.52
N ILE A 516 -3.61 -3.91 40.10
CA ILE A 516 -4.56 -4.69 40.89
C ILE A 516 -4.43 -6.18 40.56
N LEU A 517 -4.21 -6.51 39.28
CA LEU A 517 -4.37 -7.87 38.76
C LEU A 517 -3.05 -8.62 38.47
N ASN A 518 -1.92 -7.97 38.15
CA ASN A 518 -0.71 -8.68 37.72
C ASN A 518 0.00 -9.49 38.82
N ASN A 519 -0.24 -9.19 40.10
CA ASN A 519 0.45 -9.82 41.22
C ASN A 519 -0.43 -10.79 42.04
N SER A 520 -1.63 -11.14 41.53
CA SER A 520 -2.59 -11.97 42.26
C SER A 520 -2.71 -13.36 41.64
N SER A 521 -2.61 -14.41 42.46
CA SER A 521 -2.86 -15.80 42.06
C SER A 521 -4.34 -16.13 41.79
N ARG A 522 -5.19 -15.10 41.69
CA ARG A 522 -6.66 -15.18 41.58
C ARG A 522 -7.19 -14.49 40.31
N VAL A 523 -6.32 -14.32 39.32
CA VAL A 523 -6.63 -13.72 38.01
C VAL A 523 -6.46 -14.77 36.94
N PHE A 524 -7.52 -15.02 36.19
CA PHE A 524 -7.58 -16.08 35.17
C PHE A 524 -7.94 -15.46 33.81
N PRO A 525 -6.94 -14.95 33.07
CA PRO A 525 -7.17 -14.32 31.77
C PRO A 525 -7.35 -15.35 30.65
N PHE A 526 -8.22 -15.04 29.70
CA PHE A 526 -8.45 -15.78 28.45
C PHE A 526 -8.14 -14.91 27.23
N GLU A 527 -7.82 -15.52 26.09
CA GLU A 527 -7.58 -14.77 24.84
C GLU A 527 -8.89 -14.18 24.28
N SER A 528 -8.93 -12.85 24.07
CA SER A 528 -10.10 -12.14 23.50
C SER A 528 -10.21 -12.21 21.98
N PHE A 529 -9.10 -12.29 21.23
CA PHE A 529 -9.11 -12.07 19.78
C PHE A 529 -9.46 -13.30 18.91
N LYS A 530 -10.26 -14.23 19.44
CA LYS A 530 -10.67 -15.44 18.71
C LYS A 530 -12.17 -15.41 18.40
N LEU A 531 -12.60 -14.42 17.60
CA LEU A 531 -14.01 -14.12 17.25
C LEU A 531 -14.86 -15.33 16.78
N PHE A 532 -14.23 -16.38 16.23
CA PHE A 532 -14.94 -17.58 15.78
C PHE A 532 -15.24 -18.61 16.87
N ASP A 533 -14.68 -18.40 18.07
CA ASP A 533 -14.82 -19.24 19.25
C ASP A 533 -15.94 -18.72 20.15
N LEU A 534 -17.08 -19.41 20.13
CA LEU A 534 -18.23 -19.01 20.92
C LEU A 534 -18.20 -19.53 22.35
N HIS A 535 -17.36 -20.51 22.68
CA HIS A 535 -17.57 -21.33 23.89
C HIS A 535 -16.35 -21.46 24.78
N THR A 536 -15.12 -21.38 24.26
CA THR A 536 -13.93 -21.69 25.08
C THR A 536 -13.76 -20.73 26.24
N VAL A 537 -13.96 -19.43 26.02
CA VAL A 537 -13.87 -18.40 27.07
C VAL A 537 -14.95 -18.61 28.11
N ASP A 538 -16.22 -18.67 27.68
CA ASP A 538 -17.37 -18.84 28.56
C ASP A 538 -17.27 -20.14 29.39
N ASN A 539 -16.89 -21.26 28.77
CA ASN A 539 -16.69 -22.53 29.47
C ASN A 539 -15.49 -22.48 30.43
N GLY A 540 -14.42 -21.81 30.03
CA GLY A 540 -13.25 -21.57 30.88
C GLY A 540 -13.63 -20.81 32.16
N ILE A 541 -14.44 -19.75 32.02
CA ILE A 541 -14.97 -18.98 33.14
C ILE A 541 -15.87 -19.87 34.00
N ASN A 542 -16.83 -20.58 33.40
CA ASN A 542 -17.73 -21.49 34.10
C ASN A 542 -17.00 -22.52 34.97
N ASN A 543 -15.95 -23.15 34.44
CA ASN A 543 -15.16 -24.16 35.14
C ASN A 543 -14.44 -23.62 36.40
N LEU A 544 -14.17 -22.32 36.44
CA LEU A 544 -13.41 -21.68 37.51
C LEU A 544 -14.29 -20.89 38.49
N ILE A 545 -15.36 -20.25 38.00
CA ILE A 545 -16.21 -19.37 38.81
C ILE A 545 -17.07 -20.14 39.81
N PHE A 546 -17.66 -21.27 39.40
CA PHE A 546 -18.58 -22.02 40.26
C PHE A 546 -17.90 -22.63 41.50
N PRO A 547 -16.69 -23.23 41.42
CA PRO A 547 -15.95 -23.64 42.61
C PRO A 547 -15.68 -22.50 43.61
N VAL A 548 -15.42 -21.29 43.12
CA VAL A 548 -15.19 -20.12 43.98
C VAL A 548 -16.49 -19.65 44.65
N LEU A 549 -17.59 -19.59 43.90
CA LEU A 549 -18.91 -19.27 44.44
C LEU A 549 -19.35 -20.28 45.51
N GLU A 550 -19.17 -21.58 45.26
CA GLU A 550 -19.50 -22.65 46.20
C GLU A 550 -18.68 -22.56 47.50
N SER A 551 -17.40 -22.17 47.41
CA SER A 551 -16.55 -21.97 48.59
C SER A 551 -16.99 -20.80 49.48
N ASN A 552 -17.76 -19.86 48.92
CA ASN A 552 -18.15 -18.57 49.51
C ASN A 552 -16.96 -17.73 50.05
N ASN A 553 -15.72 -18.05 49.64
CA ASN A 553 -14.48 -17.41 50.10
C ASN A 553 -14.00 -16.35 49.10
N TYR A 554 -14.81 -15.30 48.95
CA TYR A 554 -14.52 -14.14 48.12
C TYR A 554 -15.16 -12.88 48.71
N ASP A 555 -14.57 -11.74 48.38
CA ASP A 555 -15.12 -10.41 48.61
C ASP A 555 -15.68 -9.83 47.32
N VAL A 556 -14.97 -10.04 46.21
CA VAL A 556 -15.33 -9.53 44.88
C VAL A 556 -15.02 -10.59 43.83
N ILE A 557 -15.99 -10.85 42.96
CA ILE A 557 -15.79 -11.60 41.71
C ILE A 557 -16.10 -10.67 40.55
N VAL A 558 -15.20 -10.60 39.58
CA VAL A 558 -15.43 -9.97 38.29
C VAL A 558 -15.35 -11.05 37.22
N ALA A 559 -16.40 -11.20 36.41
CA ALA A 559 -16.47 -12.18 35.33
C ALA A 559 -16.81 -11.50 34.00
N HIS A 560 -16.08 -11.74 32.92
CA HIS A 560 -16.33 -11.15 31.60
C HIS A 560 -16.54 -12.23 30.51
N TYR A 561 -17.78 -12.40 30.07
CA TYR A 561 -18.17 -13.39 29.04
C TYR A 561 -18.21 -12.74 27.65
N LEU A 562 -17.69 -13.43 26.63
CA LEU A 562 -17.55 -12.89 25.26
C LEU A 562 -18.50 -13.56 24.25
N GLY A 563 -19.16 -14.64 24.64
CA GLY A 563 -19.87 -15.50 23.69
C GLY A 563 -21.02 -14.84 22.92
N ILE A 564 -21.71 -13.86 23.51
CA ILE A 564 -22.77 -13.09 22.83
C ILE A 564 -22.16 -12.18 21.75
N ASP A 565 -21.17 -11.36 22.09
CA ASP A 565 -20.47 -10.52 21.12
C ASP A 565 -19.87 -11.33 19.95
N HIS A 566 -19.13 -12.40 20.25
CA HIS A 566 -18.58 -13.30 19.23
C HIS A 566 -19.67 -13.91 18.33
N CYS A 567 -20.84 -14.24 18.90
CA CYS A 567 -21.98 -14.72 18.11
C CYS A 567 -22.56 -13.62 17.22
N GLY A 568 -22.60 -12.38 17.71
CA GLY A 568 -22.95 -11.17 16.97
C GLY A 568 -22.08 -11.01 15.73
N HIS A 569 -20.75 -10.88 15.90
CA HIS A 569 -19.80 -10.75 14.79
C HIS A 569 -19.87 -11.90 13.79
N LYS A 570 -20.10 -13.13 14.27
CA LYS A 570 -20.07 -14.32 13.42
C LYS A 570 -21.36 -14.55 12.63
N TYR A 571 -22.52 -14.29 13.24
CA TYR A 571 -23.82 -14.67 12.69
C TYR A 571 -24.86 -13.54 12.64
N GLY A 572 -24.66 -12.47 13.40
CA GLY A 572 -25.63 -11.41 13.62
C GLY A 572 -26.63 -11.72 14.75
N PRO A 573 -27.26 -10.68 15.33
CA PRO A 573 -28.15 -10.82 16.49
C PRO A 573 -29.41 -11.64 16.22
N LEU A 574 -29.91 -11.67 14.98
CA LEU A 574 -31.16 -12.37 14.64
C LEU A 574 -30.95 -13.88 14.36
N HIS A 575 -29.72 -14.40 14.45
CA HIS A 575 -29.42 -15.79 14.15
C HIS A 575 -29.84 -16.74 15.31
N PRO A 576 -30.31 -17.98 15.05
CA PRO A 576 -30.68 -18.92 16.12
C PRO A 576 -29.53 -19.28 17.09
N SER A 577 -28.29 -19.22 16.63
CA SER A 577 -27.12 -19.34 17.52
C SER A 577 -27.10 -18.25 18.59
N MET A 578 -27.56 -17.03 18.27
CA MET A 578 -27.68 -15.95 19.24
C MET A 578 -28.73 -16.30 20.30
N VAL A 579 -29.88 -16.83 19.89
CA VAL A 579 -30.92 -17.32 20.81
C VAL A 579 -30.37 -18.36 21.77
N SER A 580 -29.65 -19.36 21.23
CA SER A 580 -29.03 -20.41 22.04
C SER A 580 -28.02 -19.83 23.03
N LYS A 581 -27.30 -18.78 22.63
CA LYS A 581 -26.27 -18.13 23.44
C LYS A 581 -26.85 -17.24 24.54
N ILE A 582 -27.91 -16.51 24.25
CA ILE A 582 -28.69 -15.77 25.25
C ILE A 582 -29.26 -16.74 26.28
N GLN A 583 -29.80 -17.89 25.86
CA GLN A 583 -30.30 -18.93 26.77
C GLN A 583 -29.18 -19.57 27.62
N GLU A 584 -28.00 -19.82 27.02
CA GLU A 584 -26.81 -20.27 27.75
C GLU A 584 -26.48 -19.28 28.88
N MET A 585 -26.43 -17.98 28.57
CA MET A 585 -26.14 -16.93 29.55
C MET A 585 -27.24 -16.81 30.61
N ASN A 586 -28.52 -16.89 30.23
CA ASN A 586 -29.65 -16.92 31.19
C ASN A 586 -29.46 -18.08 32.20
N ASN A 587 -29.10 -19.27 31.74
CA ASN A 587 -28.84 -20.43 32.60
C ASN A 587 -27.62 -20.24 33.50
N VAL A 588 -26.53 -19.65 32.99
CA VAL A 588 -25.35 -19.29 33.78
C VAL A 588 -25.72 -18.31 34.89
N ILE A 589 -26.45 -17.24 34.57
CA ILE A 589 -26.87 -16.24 35.56
C ILE A 589 -27.81 -16.85 36.61
N LYS A 590 -28.77 -17.69 36.22
CA LYS A 590 -29.61 -18.44 37.19
C LYS A 590 -28.79 -19.30 38.13
N LYS A 591 -27.78 -19.99 37.59
CA LYS A 591 -26.87 -20.80 38.41
C LYS A 591 -26.07 -19.93 39.37
N ILE A 592 -25.54 -18.79 38.92
CA ILE A 592 -24.86 -17.82 39.81
C ILE A 592 -25.80 -17.35 40.91
N LYS A 593 -27.02 -16.92 40.59
CA LYS A 593 -28.04 -16.48 41.55
C LYS A 593 -28.28 -17.49 42.68
N SER A 594 -28.24 -18.79 42.37
CA SER A 594 -28.42 -19.85 43.39
C SER A 594 -27.34 -19.88 44.49
N TYR A 595 -26.18 -19.26 44.26
CA TYR A 595 -25.09 -19.13 45.25
C TYR A 595 -25.07 -17.76 45.96
N ILE A 596 -25.92 -16.80 45.55
CA ILE A 596 -25.92 -15.44 46.11
C ILE A 596 -26.72 -15.42 47.42
N ASP A 597 -26.09 -14.93 48.50
CA ASP A 597 -26.73 -14.74 49.81
C ASP A 597 -27.25 -13.31 50.02
N ASN A 598 -27.92 -13.06 51.16
CA ASN A 598 -28.49 -11.75 51.51
C ASN A 598 -27.44 -10.62 51.66
N ASP A 599 -26.17 -10.96 51.89
CA ASP A 599 -25.08 -10.00 52.07
C ASP A 599 -24.32 -9.75 50.76
N THR A 600 -24.71 -10.40 49.66
CA THR A 600 -24.05 -10.35 48.35
C THR A 600 -24.92 -9.62 47.33
N LEU A 601 -24.28 -8.72 46.58
CA LEU A 601 -24.87 -8.06 45.41
C LEU A 601 -24.38 -8.74 44.14
N LEU A 602 -25.30 -9.16 43.27
CA LEU A 602 -25.01 -9.54 41.89
C LEU A 602 -25.38 -8.38 40.96
N VAL A 603 -24.47 -8.01 40.09
CA VAL A 603 -24.69 -7.05 39.00
C VAL A 603 -24.30 -7.72 37.69
N VAL A 604 -25.23 -7.79 36.74
CA VAL A 604 -24.99 -8.25 35.37
C VAL A 604 -25.14 -7.06 34.45
N ALA A 605 -24.12 -6.74 33.66
CA ALA A 605 -24.12 -5.58 32.78
C ALA A 605 -23.65 -5.93 31.37
N GLY A 606 -24.31 -5.36 30.36
CA GLY A 606 -23.77 -5.21 29.02
C GLY A 606 -22.88 -3.97 28.96
N ASP A 607 -21.76 -4.08 28.26
CA ASP A 607 -20.84 -2.96 28.05
C ASP A 607 -21.23 -2.12 26.82
N HIS A 608 -21.58 -2.77 25.71
CA HIS A 608 -22.24 -2.19 24.54
C HIS A 608 -23.35 -3.12 24.02
N GLY A 609 -24.03 -2.69 22.96
CA GLY A 609 -24.90 -3.51 22.13
C GLY A 609 -24.24 -3.81 20.78
N MET A 610 -25.05 -4.13 19.77
CA MET A 610 -24.57 -4.45 18.42
C MET A 610 -25.62 -4.11 17.37
N THR A 611 -25.17 -3.71 16.19
CA THR A 611 -26.02 -3.50 15.01
C THR A 611 -26.64 -4.80 14.51
N LEU A 612 -27.60 -4.70 13.59
CA LEU A 612 -28.22 -5.87 12.93
C LEU A 612 -27.24 -6.76 12.16
N ASN A 613 -26.07 -6.25 11.79
CA ASN A 613 -25.02 -7.02 11.13
C ASN A 613 -24.05 -7.67 12.12
N GLY A 614 -24.19 -7.40 13.42
CA GLY A 614 -23.27 -7.86 14.45
C GLY A 614 -22.11 -6.92 14.75
N ASP A 615 -21.99 -5.79 14.04
CA ASP A 615 -20.92 -4.80 14.25
C ASP A 615 -21.25 -3.83 15.41
N HIS A 616 -20.22 -3.19 15.98
CA HIS A 616 -20.36 -2.14 17.01
C HIS A 616 -19.19 -1.13 16.94
N GLY A 617 -19.21 -0.09 17.79
CA GLY A 617 -18.19 0.96 17.90
C GLY A 617 -18.67 2.38 17.55
N ALA A 618 -19.93 2.53 17.13
CA ALA A 618 -20.59 3.78 16.79
C ALA A 618 -21.65 4.18 17.85
N ASP A 619 -22.75 4.80 17.44
CA ASP A 619 -23.75 5.46 18.30
C ASP A 619 -25.21 5.09 17.94
N SER A 620 -25.43 4.00 17.18
CA SER A 620 -26.79 3.55 16.89
C SER A 620 -27.53 3.14 18.16
N HIS A 621 -28.87 3.21 18.15
CA HIS A 621 -29.67 2.87 19.32
C HIS A 621 -29.40 1.44 19.80
N ASP A 622 -29.26 0.51 18.85
CA ASP A 622 -28.95 -0.90 19.09
C ASP A 622 -27.53 -1.14 19.66
N GLU A 623 -26.59 -0.22 19.41
CA GLU A 623 -25.23 -0.28 19.96
C GLU A 623 -25.12 0.35 21.35
N ILE A 624 -25.93 1.37 21.64
CA ILE A 624 -25.87 2.08 22.94
C ILE A 624 -26.84 1.51 23.98
N SER A 625 -27.89 0.80 23.57
CA SER A 625 -28.90 0.24 24.47
C SER A 625 -28.43 -1.10 25.05
N THR A 626 -27.97 -1.07 26.31
CA THR A 626 -27.41 -2.22 27.02
C THR A 626 -28.23 -2.60 28.22
N ALA A 627 -28.10 -3.85 28.68
CA ALA A 627 -28.76 -4.33 29.88
C ALA A 627 -27.96 -4.02 31.16
N ALA A 628 -28.65 -3.64 32.25
CA ALA A 628 -28.10 -3.67 33.60
C ALA A 628 -29.09 -4.31 34.58
N LEU A 629 -28.72 -5.48 35.12
CA LEU A 629 -29.54 -6.29 36.03
C LEU A 629 -28.88 -6.36 37.42
N PHE A 630 -29.60 -5.95 38.45
CA PHE A 630 -29.18 -6.05 39.84
C PHE A 630 -30.00 -7.12 40.55
N TYR A 631 -29.34 -7.96 41.34
CA TYR A 631 -29.99 -9.03 42.09
C TYR A 631 -29.39 -9.20 43.49
N SER A 632 -30.26 -9.43 44.47
CA SER A 632 -29.91 -9.98 45.77
C SER A 632 -31.19 -10.53 46.43
N PRO A 633 -31.13 -11.65 47.17
CA PRO A 633 -32.27 -12.12 47.96
C PRO A 633 -32.76 -11.09 49.00
N ALA A 634 -31.93 -10.09 49.36
CA ALA A 634 -32.28 -9.01 50.26
C ALA A 634 -33.22 -7.95 49.64
N PHE A 635 -33.38 -7.92 48.31
CA PHE A 635 -34.27 -6.98 47.63
C PHE A 635 -35.75 -7.34 47.91
N LYS A 636 -36.31 -6.76 48.98
CA LYS A 636 -37.72 -6.91 49.34
C LYS A 636 -38.61 -5.97 48.53
N ARG A 637 -38.96 -6.33 47.30
CA ARG A 637 -40.08 -5.72 46.57
C ARG A 637 -40.72 -6.76 45.64
N LYS A 638 -42.04 -6.93 45.73
CA LYS A 638 -42.84 -7.48 44.62
C LYS A 638 -42.50 -6.64 43.39
N VAL A 639 -42.05 -7.29 42.32
CA VAL A 639 -41.88 -6.78 40.95
C VAL A 639 -42.40 -5.36 40.84
N LEU A 640 -41.48 -4.38 40.84
CA LEU A 640 -41.85 -3.01 40.50
C LEU A 640 -42.68 -3.07 39.22
N ASN A 641 -43.91 -2.56 39.29
CA ASN A 641 -44.87 -2.63 38.18
C ASN A 641 -44.16 -2.24 36.89
N TYR A 642 -44.06 -3.18 35.94
CA TYR A 642 -43.33 -3.02 34.68
C TYR A 642 -43.81 -1.79 33.87
N ASN A 643 -45.04 -1.34 34.15
CA ASN A 643 -45.69 -0.15 33.58
C ASN A 643 -45.20 1.20 34.11
N ASP A 644 -44.28 1.25 35.09
CA ASP A 644 -43.71 2.52 35.58
C ASP A 644 -42.58 2.97 34.63
N ASN A 645 -42.98 3.47 33.45
CA ASN A 645 -42.18 4.05 32.36
C ASN A 645 -40.65 3.93 32.53
N ARG A 646 -40.09 2.84 31.96
CA ARG A 646 -38.69 2.61 31.56
C ARG A 646 -37.65 3.42 32.33
N ARG A 647 -37.03 2.78 33.32
CA ARG A 647 -35.86 3.32 34.03
C ARG A 647 -34.62 3.12 33.16
N SER A 648 -34.48 3.95 32.14
CA SER A 648 -33.23 4.08 31.39
C SER A 648 -32.27 4.98 32.17
N PHE A 649 -30.99 4.65 32.26
CA PHE A 649 -29.98 5.52 32.84
C PHE A 649 -28.64 5.49 32.06
N PRO A 650 -27.87 6.59 32.00
CA PRO A 650 -26.53 6.61 31.40
C PRO A 650 -25.54 5.66 32.08
N GLN A 651 -24.76 4.90 31.30
CA GLN A 651 -23.78 3.92 31.80
C GLN A 651 -22.80 4.49 32.85
N VAL A 652 -22.45 5.77 32.74
CA VAL A 652 -21.60 6.49 33.70
C VAL A 652 -22.16 6.56 35.14
N TYR A 653 -23.44 6.24 35.35
CA TYR A 653 -24.04 6.18 36.68
C TYR A 653 -23.91 4.82 37.37
N LEU A 654 -23.49 3.78 36.66
CA LEU A 654 -23.22 2.47 37.26
C LEU A 654 -22.12 2.54 38.36
N PRO A 655 -20.95 3.18 38.15
CA PRO A 655 -19.90 3.29 39.17
C PRO A 655 -20.34 3.93 40.51
N PRO A 656 -21.00 5.12 40.53
CA PRO A 656 -21.46 5.70 41.78
C PRO A 656 -22.54 4.84 42.46
N THR A 657 -23.40 4.16 41.69
CA THR A 657 -24.41 3.24 42.23
C THR A 657 -23.79 2.02 42.92
N ILE A 658 -22.81 1.36 42.28
CA ILE A 658 -22.07 0.23 42.90
C ILE A 658 -21.38 0.72 44.18
N SER A 659 -20.74 1.89 44.12
CA SER A 659 -20.00 2.43 45.26
C SER A 659 -20.91 2.69 46.47
N TYR A 660 -22.09 3.25 46.23
CA TYR A 660 -23.10 3.47 47.27
C TYR A 660 -23.67 2.16 47.84
N LEU A 661 -23.94 1.16 46.99
CA LEU A 661 -24.47 -0.14 47.44
C LEU A 661 -23.43 -0.97 48.23
N MET A 662 -22.14 -0.80 47.90
CA MET A 662 -21.02 -1.48 48.56
C MET A 662 -20.40 -0.68 49.72
N ASN A 663 -20.90 0.52 49.99
CA ASN A 663 -20.41 1.42 51.05
C ASN A 663 -18.90 1.72 50.95
N ILE A 664 -18.47 2.09 49.74
CA ILE A 664 -17.11 2.53 49.42
C ILE A 664 -17.13 3.97 48.88
N PRO A 665 -15.98 4.67 48.81
CA PRO A 665 -15.93 6.00 48.22
C PRO A 665 -16.43 5.99 46.77
N ILE A 666 -17.25 6.97 46.41
CA ILE A 666 -17.68 7.17 45.02
C ILE A 666 -16.47 7.66 44.21
N PRO A 667 -16.20 7.10 43.02
CA PRO A 667 -15.10 7.55 42.15
C PRO A 667 -15.06 9.06 41.99
N TYR A 668 -13.86 9.64 42.03
CA TYR A 668 -13.66 11.08 42.17
C TYR A 668 -14.41 11.95 41.14
N ASN A 669 -14.56 11.47 39.91
CA ASN A 669 -15.22 12.13 38.78
C ASN A 669 -16.72 11.76 38.61
N SER A 670 -17.30 10.97 39.51
CA SER A 670 -18.67 10.43 39.39
C SER A 670 -19.70 11.14 40.26
N PHE A 671 -20.92 11.27 39.73
CA PHE A 671 -22.08 11.80 40.46
C PHE A 671 -23.20 10.75 40.63
N LEU A 672 -23.70 10.59 41.85
CA LEU A 672 -24.79 9.68 42.21
C LEU A 672 -26.16 10.34 41.94
N SER A 673 -26.71 10.14 40.74
CA SER A 673 -28.01 10.71 40.34
C SER A 673 -29.23 9.90 40.81
N TYR A 674 -29.10 8.57 40.92
CA TYR A 674 -30.22 7.68 41.24
C TYR A 674 -30.11 7.08 42.64
N THR A 675 -31.10 7.36 43.49
CA THR A 675 -31.33 6.63 44.74
C THR A 675 -32.73 6.03 44.68
N CYS A 676 -32.89 4.77 45.10
CA CYS A 676 -34.18 4.11 45.13
C CYS A 676 -35.14 4.86 46.07
N ASP A 677 -36.29 5.30 45.55
CA ASP A 677 -37.24 6.20 46.22
C ASP A 677 -37.70 5.74 47.61
N ASN A 678 -37.44 6.57 48.62
CA ASN A 678 -38.43 7.11 49.58
C ASN A 678 -37.76 8.04 50.63
N VAL A 679 -38.05 9.35 50.52
CA VAL A 679 -38.15 10.42 51.57
C VAL A 679 -36.94 10.74 52.50
N SER A 680 -36.82 12.04 52.84
CA SER A 680 -36.17 12.66 54.03
C SER A 680 -34.77 13.28 53.86
N ASP A 681 -34.51 14.34 54.63
CA ASP A 681 -33.31 15.21 54.66
C ASP A 681 -31.96 14.45 54.75
N CYS A 682 -31.97 13.16 55.11
CA CYS A 682 -30.80 12.29 55.07
C CYS A 682 -30.26 12.09 53.63
N ILE A 683 -31.13 12.06 52.62
CA ILE A 683 -30.72 11.97 51.20
C ILE A 683 -30.10 13.30 50.73
N MET A 684 -30.57 14.41 51.27
CA MET A 684 -30.11 15.75 50.90
C MET A 684 -28.65 15.99 51.29
N ASN A 685 -28.27 15.68 52.54
CA ASN A 685 -26.89 15.84 53.02
C ASN A 685 -25.90 14.98 52.22
N LYS A 686 -26.30 13.76 51.84
CA LYS A 686 -25.52 12.85 51.01
C LYS A 686 -25.34 13.39 49.58
N CYS A 687 -26.41 13.93 49.00
CA CYS A 687 -26.32 14.60 47.70
C CYS A 687 -25.38 15.80 47.74
N ILE A 688 -25.47 16.63 48.79
CA ILE A 688 -24.59 17.79 48.98
C ILE A 688 -23.11 17.36 49.10
N GLU A 689 -22.84 16.26 49.81
CA GLU A 689 -21.47 15.73 49.94
C GLU A 689 -20.90 15.30 48.58
N ASN A 690 -21.65 14.56 47.78
CA ASN A 690 -21.22 14.18 46.43
C ASN A 690 -21.14 15.39 45.48
N LEU A 691 -22.04 16.37 45.61
CA LEU A 691 -21.96 17.62 44.85
C LEU A 691 -20.69 18.41 45.20
N ASN A 692 -20.29 18.45 46.47
CA ASN A 692 -19.06 19.09 46.91
C ASN A 692 -17.81 18.36 46.40
N GLN A 693 -17.85 17.02 46.32
CA GLN A 693 -16.82 16.23 45.63
C GLN A 693 -16.70 16.66 44.16
N MET A 694 -17.81 16.76 43.42
CA MET A 694 -17.80 17.22 42.02
C MET A 694 -17.28 18.64 41.88
N LYS A 695 -17.64 19.56 42.78
CA LYS A 695 -17.07 20.93 42.81
C LYS A 695 -15.56 20.92 43.04
N ASN A 696 -15.04 20.02 43.87
CA ASN A 696 -13.60 19.88 44.08
C ASN A 696 -12.90 19.30 42.85
N TYR A 697 -13.52 18.31 42.19
CA TYR A 697 -13.04 17.77 40.91
C TYR A 697 -12.90 18.88 39.87
N VAL A 698 -13.93 19.73 39.71
CA VAL A 698 -13.88 20.93 38.83
C VAL A 698 -12.71 21.85 39.20
N LYS A 699 -12.53 22.20 40.48
CA LYS A 699 -11.47 23.12 40.93
C LYS A 699 -10.04 22.61 40.68
N GLN A 700 -9.87 21.30 40.67
CA GLN A 700 -8.55 20.67 40.45
C GLN A 700 -8.29 20.42 38.97
N TYR A 701 -9.32 20.45 38.13
CA TYR A 701 -9.18 20.27 36.70
C TYR A 701 -8.48 21.49 36.07
N PRO A 702 -7.48 21.31 35.18
CA PRO A 702 -6.66 22.41 34.67
C PRO A 702 -7.37 23.18 33.54
N SER A 703 -8.52 23.79 33.84
CA SER A 703 -9.26 24.64 32.90
C SER A 703 -10.01 25.77 33.62
N ASP A 704 -9.66 27.01 33.27
CA ASP A 704 -10.32 28.20 33.83
C ASP A 704 -11.76 28.37 33.33
N GLU A 705 -12.10 27.79 32.17
CA GLU A 705 -13.42 27.93 31.54
C GLU A 705 -14.54 27.27 32.36
N ILE A 706 -14.24 26.26 33.17
CA ILE A 706 -15.22 25.50 33.95
C ILE A 706 -15.28 25.88 35.42
N ASN A 707 -14.41 26.78 35.89
CA ASN A 707 -14.34 27.14 37.31
C ASN A 707 -15.67 27.67 37.86
N TYR A 708 -16.51 28.28 37.01
CA TYR A 708 -17.86 28.74 37.38
C TYR A 708 -18.77 27.59 37.86
N LEU A 709 -18.56 26.36 37.39
CA LEU A 709 -19.31 25.18 37.83
C LEU A 709 -19.08 24.87 39.32
N ALA A 710 -17.94 25.29 39.87
CA ALA A 710 -17.63 25.10 41.28
C ALA A 710 -18.25 26.19 42.19
N GLU A 711 -18.81 27.26 41.61
CA GLU A 711 -19.29 28.45 42.34
C GLU A 711 -20.81 28.45 42.60
N PHE A 712 -21.53 27.38 42.23
CA PHE A 712 -22.96 27.31 42.51
C PHE A 712 -23.26 27.47 44.02
N PRO A 713 -24.32 28.21 44.40
CA PRO A 713 -24.75 28.30 45.79
C PRO A 713 -25.13 26.90 46.33
N GLU A 714 -25.38 26.77 47.63
CA GLU A 714 -25.88 25.49 48.16
C GLU A 714 -27.30 25.19 47.64
N PRO A 715 -27.63 23.91 47.37
CA PRO A 715 -28.97 23.53 46.92
C PRO A 715 -29.99 23.61 48.05
N LYS A 716 -31.20 24.10 47.75
CA LYS A 716 -32.30 24.25 48.72
C LYS A 716 -33.08 22.95 48.96
N ASP A 717 -33.13 22.09 47.95
CA ASP A 717 -33.79 20.80 47.98
C ASP A 717 -33.01 19.76 47.16
N PHE A 718 -33.40 18.49 47.30
CA PHE A 718 -32.74 17.38 46.62
C PHE A 718 -32.83 17.48 45.09
N SER A 719 -33.95 18.00 44.55
CA SER A 719 -34.14 18.18 43.11
C SER A 719 -33.10 19.13 42.55
N GLN A 720 -32.85 20.26 43.22
CA GLN A 720 -31.84 21.23 42.84
C GLN A 720 -30.42 20.70 43.01
N CYS A 721 -30.17 19.88 44.04
CA CYS A 721 -28.87 19.22 44.21
C CYS A 721 -28.57 18.26 43.06
N LYS A 722 -29.56 17.43 42.70
CA LYS A 722 -29.49 16.49 41.57
C LYS A 722 -29.28 17.22 40.25
N GLU A 723 -30.12 18.22 39.94
CA GLU A 723 -30.02 19.01 38.71
C GLU A 723 -28.62 19.65 38.55
N ARG A 724 -28.06 20.19 39.64
CA ARG A 724 -26.71 20.77 39.62
C ARG A 724 -25.62 19.73 39.40
N GLY A 725 -25.69 18.57 40.05
CA GLY A 725 -24.71 17.51 39.85
C GLY A 725 -24.73 16.96 38.42
N GLU A 726 -25.93 16.72 37.87
CA GLU A 726 -26.11 16.31 36.48
C GLU A 726 -25.63 17.38 35.49
N PHE A 727 -25.89 18.66 35.79
CA PHE A 727 -25.39 19.77 35.00
C PHE A 727 -23.86 19.83 35.01
N ILE A 728 -23.22 19.72 36.18
CA ILE A 728 -21.75 19.67 36.28
C ILE A 728 -21.20 18.50 35.47
N LEU A 729 -21.77 17.30 35.59
CA LEU A 729 -21.30 16.13 34.84
C LEU A 729 -21.40 16.33 33.33
N LYS A 730 -22.52 16.91 32.86
CA LYS A 730 -22.74 17.22 31.44
C LYS A 730 -21.78 18.29 30.91
N GLU A 731 -21.61 19.39 31.65
CA GLU A 731 -20.71 20.47 31.25
C GLU A 731 -19.25 20.04 31.34
N MET A 732 -18.88 19.23 32.34
CA MET A 732 -17.56 18.57 32.39
C MET A 732 -17.37 17.68 31.18
N GLY A 733 -18.37 16.88 30.77
CA GLY A 733 -18.31 16.12 29.53
C GLY A 733 -18.04 16.94 28.28
N THR A 734 -18.60 18.15 28.22
CA THR A 734 -18.38 19.10 27.12
C THR A 734 -17.00 19.77 27.21
N ALA A 735 -16.57 20.15 28.42
CA ALA A 735 -15.29 20.80 28.67
C ALA A 735 -14.09 19.84 28.62
N LEU A 736 -14.31 18.54 28.83
CA LEU A 736 -13.34 17.48 28.56
C LEU A 736 -13.03 17.36 27.05
N THR A 737 -13.76 18.08 26.18
CA THR A 737 -13.59 18.11 24.72
C THR A 737 -13.18 19.48 24.16
N THR A 738 -12.20 20.15 24.77
CA THR A 738 -11.70 21.48 24.33
C THR A 738 -10.72 21.42 23.15
N PHE A 739 -11.21 21.72 21.95
CA PHE A 739 -10.40 21.81 20.73
C PHE A 739 -9.35 22.93 20.80
N ASP A 740 -8.11 22.64 20.41
CA ASP A 740 -7.11 23.69 20.18
C ASP A 740 -7.33 24.33 18.80
N ASP A 741 -8.20 25.34 18.79
CA ASP A 741 -8.55 26.10 17.60
C ASP A 741 -7.33 26.72 16.91
N ILE A 742 -6.26 27.03 17.65
CA ILE A 742 -5.05 27.61 17.07
C ILE A 742 -4.34 26.55 16.22
N SER A 743 -4.06 25.38 16.77
CA SER A 743 -3.41 24.28 16.04
C SER A 743 -4.25 23.81 14.86
N ILE A 744 -5.58 23.73 15.02
CA ILE A 744 -6.50 23.38 13.93
C ILE A 744 -6.40 24.40 12.79
N VAL A 745 -6.52 25.70 13.09
CA VAL A 745 -6.49 26.77 12.09
C VAL A 745 -5.11 26.86 11.41
N MET A 746 -4.01 26.69 12.15
CA MET A 746 -2.67 26.61 11.57
C MET A 746 -2.54 25.42 10.62
N GLY A 747 -3.03 24.25 11.02
CA GLY A 747 -3.12 23.07 10.19
C GLY A 747 -3.86 23.37 8.87
N ILE A 748 -5.06 23.95 8.95
CA ILE A 748 -5.87 24.33 7.76
C ILE A 748 -5.13 25.32 6.86
N ILE A 749 -4.49 26.35 7.40
CA ILE A 749 -3.74 27.34 6.60
C ILE A 749 -2.63 26.66 5.80
N LEU A 750 -1.89 25.74 6.41
CA LEU A 750 -0.85 24.98 5.72
C LEU A 750 -1.43 24.03 4.65
N MET A 751 -2.62 23.45 4.87
CA MET A 751 -3.33 22.66 3.85
C MET A 751 -3.73 23.54 2.66
N ILE A 752 -4.26 24.75 2.92
CA ILE A 752 -4.60 25.73 1.87
C ILE A 752 -3.34 26.06 1.06
N PHE A 753 -2.23 26.36 1.74
CA PHE A 753 -0.95 26.63 1.08
C PHE A 753 -0.51 25.48 0.17
N CYS A 754 -0.51 24.23 0.67
CA CYS A 754 -0.14 23.06 -0.13
C CYS A 754 -1.05 22.88 -1.35
N THR A 755 -2.36 23.07 -1.16
CA THR A 755 -3.37 22.97 -2.22
C THR A 755 -3.15 24.03 -3.30
N THR A 756 -2.92 25.28 -2.90
CA THR A 756 -2.65 26.40 -3.81
C THR A 756 -1.34 26.20 -4.57
N VAL A 757 -0.28 25.73 -3.91
CA VAL A 757 1.00 25.44 -4.57
C VAL A 757 0.86 24.33 -5.61
N LEU A 758 0.16 23.23 -5.30
CA LEU A 758 -0.11 22.16 -6.28
C LEU A 758 -0.93 22.66 -7.47
N LEU A 759 -1.92 23.53 -7.23
CA LEU A 759 -2.71 24.15 -8.30
C LEU A 759 -1.84 25.07 -9.19
N ILE A 760 -0.98 25.89 -8.59
CA ILE A 760 -0.05 26.78 -9.31
C ILE A 760 0.94 25.95 -10.14
N ILE A 761 1.51 24.87 -9.58
CA ILE A 761 2.41 23.97 -10.30
C ILE A 761 1.71 23.35 -11.51
N TYR A 762 0.46 22.93 -11.34
CA TYR A 762 -0.38 22.41 -12.42
C TYR A 762 -0.65 23.46 -13.53
N ILE A 763 -0.99 24.71 -13.16
CA ILE A 763 -1.36 25.77 -14.10
C ILE A 763 -0.16 26.29 -14.91
N PHE A 764 0.99 26.50 -14.25
CA PHE A 764 2.06 27.34 -14.82
C PHE A 764 3.28 26.59 -15.36
N GLN A 765 3.38 25.25 -15.22
CA GLN A 765 4.50 24.43 -15.69
C GLN A 765 5.88 25.14 -15.58
N PHE A 766 6.32 25.45 -14.36
CA PHE A 766 7.59 26.16 -14.17
C PHE A 766 8.80 25.27 -14.53
N GLU A 767 9.57 25.66 -15.56
CA GLU A 767 10.89 25.09 -15.85
C GLU A 767 11.92 25.47 -14.76
N GLN A 768 12.72 24.47 -14.34
CA GLN A 768 13.97 24.45 -13.54
C GLN A 768 14.11 25.30 -12.25
N ASN A 769 13.43 26.43 -12.11
CA ASN A 769 13.52 27.31 -10.95
C ASN A 769 12.65 26.84 -9.77
N ILE A 770 11.74 25.87 -9.96
CA ILE A 770 10.92 25.26 -8.91
C ILE A 770 11.76 24.85 -7.71
N PHE A 771 12.86 24.10 -7.92
CA PHE A 771 13.63 23.52 -6.82
C PHE A 771 14.17 24.60 -5.86
N LYS A 772 14.64 25.73 -6.38
CA LYS A 772 15.20 26.83 -5.57
C LYS A 772 14.10 27.59 -4.83
N TRP A 773 12.95 27.82 -5.46
CA TRP A 773 11.81 28.49 -4.82
C TRP A 773 11.07 27.60 -3.84
N THR A 774 10.86 26.31 -4.13
CA THR A 774 10.20 25.38 -3.20
C THR A 774 11.05 25.15 -1.97
N TRP A 775 12.37 24.99 -2.11
CA TRP A 775 13.26 24.92 -0.95
C TRP A 775 13.34 26.25 -0.20
N GLY A 776 13.42 27.39 -0.90
CA GLY A 776 13.41 28.71 -0.25
C GLY A 776 12.11 28.99 0.51
N LEU A 777 10.96 28.64 -0.07
CA LEU A 777 9.64 28.77 0.56
C LEU A 777 9.46 27.75 1.69
N SER A 778 9.96 26.52 1.55
CA SER A 778 9.88 25.50 2.61
C SER A 778 10.82 25.79 3.77
N LEU A 779 12.02 26.32 3.49
CA LEU A 779 12.96 26.80 4.52
C LEU A 779 12.44 28.07 5.20
N GLY A 780 11.81 28.98 4.46
CA GLY A 780 11.09 30.13 5.02
C GLY A 780 9.90 29.70 5.88
N ALA A 781 9.10 28.75 5.40
CA ALA A 781 7.97 28.17 6.13
C ALA A 781 8.42 27.49 7.42
N SER A 782 9.49 26.69 7.35
CA SER A 782 10.06 25.98 8.49
C SER A 782 10.71 26.95 9.48
N GLY A 783 11.45 27.96 9.01
CA GLY A 783 12.06 28.98 9.86
C GLY A 783 11.02 29.84 10.59
N ILE A 784 9.88 30.13 9.95
CA ILE A 784 8.78 30.88 10.55
C ILE A 784 7.91 29.98 11.44
N PHE A 785 7.76 28.69 11.14
CA PHE A 785 7.18 27.71 12.07
C PHE A 785 7.98 27.67 13.38
N PHE A 786 9.31 27.62 13.30
CA PHE A 786 10.18 27.74 14.47
C PHE A 786 10.06 29.10 15.19
N ALA A 787 9.82 30.20 14.46
CA ALA A 787 9.54 31.51 15.05
C ALA A 787 8.11 31.64 15.63
N SER A 788 7.15 30.85 15.15
CA SER A 788 5.74 30.89 15.55
C SER A 788 5.46 30.21 16.89
N ILE A 789 6.46 29.54 17.46
CA ILE A 789 6.50 29.16 18.88
C ILE A 789 6.37 30.40 19.81
N PHE A 790 6.63 31.62 19.28
CA PHE A 790 6.57 32.88 20.03
C PHE A 790 5.30 33.71 19.75
N LYS A 791 4.16 33.27 20.29
CA LYS A 791 2.94 33.98 20.76
C LYS A 791 2.23 35.12 19.97
N ASP A 792 2.74 35.66 18.85
CA ASP A 792 2.17 36.87 18.19
C ASP A 792 1.49 36.55 16.83
N TYR A 793 0.29 35.94 16.90
CA TYR A 793 -0.30 35.13 15.81
C TYR A 793 -1.08 35.88 14.70
N GLN A 794 -1.65 37.06 14.97
CA GLN A 794 -2.45 37.79 13.97
C GLN A 794 -1.62 38.25 12.76
N LYS A 795 -0.35 38.57 12.99
CA LYS A 795 0.60 38.99 11.95
C LYS A 795 1.01 37.82 11.05
N ILE A 796 1.00 36.59 11.58
CA ILE A 796 1.40 35.36 10.88
C ILE A 796 0.31 34.94 9.88
N VAL A 797 -0.96 35.02 10.27
CA VAL A 797 -2.11 34.74 9.37
C VAL A 797 -2.12 35.72 8.20
N LEU A 798 -1.99 37.02 8.48
CA LEU A 798 -1.92 38.05 7.44
C LEU A 798 -0.71 37.88 6.53
N PHE A 799 0.42 37.41 7.07
CA PHE A 799 1.63 37.14 6.30
C PHE A 799 1.47 35.96 5.33
N TRP A 800 0.86 34.85 5.75
CA TRP A 800 0.63 33.68 4.87
C TRP A 800 -0.44 33.93 3.81
N ILE A 801 -1.49 34.68 4.17
CA ILE A 801 -2.45 35.20 3.20
C ILE A 801 -1.70 36.12 2.21
N GLY A 802 -0.85 37.01 2.69
CA GLY A 802 -0.01 37.88 1.89
C GLY A 802 0.92 37.13 0.93
N ILE A 803 1.59 36.06 1.37
CA ILE A 803 2.43 35.20 0.51
C ILE A 803 1.58 34.50 -0.54
N SER A 804 0.44 33.93 -0.17
CA SER A 804 -0.44 33.23 -1.11
C SER A 804 -0.96 34.19 -2.18
N LEU A 805 -1.37 35.39 -1.77
CA LEU A 805 -1.76 36.48 -2.68
C LEU A 805 -0.58 36.99 -3.52
N ALA A 806 0.62 37.10 -2.95
CA ALA A 806 1.82 37.51 -3.67
C ALA A 806 2.26 36.46 -4.71
N LEU A 807 2.16 35.16 -4.40
CA LEU A 807 2.41 34.07 -5.34
C LEU A 807 1.40 34.08 -6.49
N LEU A 808 0.12 34.33 -6.19
CA LEU A 808 -0.92 34.52 -7.20
C LEU A 808 -0.67 35.76 -8.07
N TYR A 809 -0.27 36.88 -7.45
CA TYR A 809 0.06 38.13 -8.12
C TYR A 809 1.30 38.01 -9.03
N LEU A 810 2.37 37.38 -8.53
CA LEU A 810 3.60 37.11 -9.29
C LEU A 810 3.38 36.15 -10.47
N ALA A 811 2.47 35.18 -10.31
CA ALA A 811 2.06 34.28 -11.39
C ALA A 811 1.30 35.02 -12.50
N GLY A 812 0.59 36.11 -12.18
CA GLY A 812 -0.11 36.96 -13.15
C GLY A 812 0.76 37.94 -13.94
N PHE A 813 1.90 38.39 -13.41
CA PHE A 813 2.65 39.54 -13.97
C PHE A 813 3.76 39.18 -14.99
N ARG A 814 4.26 37.95 -15.01
CA ARG A 814 5.46 37.56 -15.80
C ARG A 814 5.13 36.83 -17.09
N GLY A 815 4.29 37.38 -17.96
CA GLY A 815 4.20 36.97 -19.38
C GLY A 815 4.12 35.46 -19.65
N PHE A 816 3.57 34.68 -18.73
CA PHE A 816 3.52 33.22 -18.81
C PHE A 816 2.38 32.83 -19.76
N LYS A 817 2.64 31.89 -20.68
CA LYS A 817 1.57 31.27 -21.46
C LYS A 817 0.72 30.43 -20.49
N VAL A 818 -0.40 30.98 -20.05
CA VAL A 818 -1.45 30.25 -19.34
C VAL A 818 -1.94 29.14 -20.27
N ASP A 819 -1.53 27.91 -20.03
CA ASP A 819 -2.00 26.72 -20.75
C ASP A 819 -3.26 26.12 -20.09
N VAL A 820 -4.13 26.99 -19.54
CA VAL A 820 -5.47 26.64 -19.01
C VAL A 820 -6.52 26.75 -20.11
N LYS A 821 -6.15 26.45 -21.36
CA LYS A 821 -7.08 26.47 -22.50
C LYS A 821 -7.69 25.11 -22.82
N SER A 822 -7.33 24.03 -22.12
CA SER A 822 -7.99 22.74 -22.32
C SER A 822 -9.36 22.74 -21.63
N ALA A 823 -10.43 22.51 -22.39
CA ALA A 823 -11.77 22.31 -21.84
C ALA A 823 -11.80 21.20 -20.77
N ASP A 824 -10.91 20.22 -20.90
CA ASP A 824 -10.69 19.12 -19.96
C ASP A 824 -10.28 19.62 -18.57
N GLY A 825 -9.32 20.54 -18.48
CA GLY A 825 -8.84 21.07 -17.20
C GLY A 825 -9.90 21.90 -16.47
N VAL A 826 -10.66 22.73 -17.21
CA VAL A 826 -11.75 23.56 -16.64
C VAL A 826 -12.88 22.67 -16.12
N PHE A 827 -13.32 21.69 -16.92
CA PHE A 827 -14.34 20.74 -16.51
C PHE A 827 -13.90 19.94 -15.27
N ALA A 828 -12.66 19.44 -15.30
CA ALA A 828 -12.09 18.65 -14.22
C ALA A 828 -12.03 19.42 -12.88
N VAL A 829 -11.48 20.64 -12.88
CA VAL A 829 -11.43 21.50 -11.68
C VAL A 829 -12.83 21.87 -11.21
N GLY A 830 -13.74 22.22 -12.12
CA GLY A 830 -15.13 22.52 -11.79
C GLY A 830 -15.84 21.35 -11.10
N LEU A 831 -15.68 20.14 -11.63
CA LEU A 831 -16.27 18.92 -11.06
C LEU A 831 -15.74 18.65 -9.65
N LEU A 832 -14.42 18.81 -9.44
CA LEU A 832 -13.79 18.64 -8.12
C LEU A 832 -14.25 19.69 -7.12
N LEU A 833 -14.44 20.95 -7.53
CA LEU A 833 -14.96 22.00 -6.67
C LEU A 833 -16.39 21.70 -6.22
N VAL A 834 -17.26 21.26 -7.14
CA VAL A 834 -18.63 20.87 -6.80
C VAL A 834 -18.65 19.69 -5.83
N GLN A 835 -17.82 18.66 -6.08
CA GLN A 835 -17.68 17.54 -5.14
C GLN A 835 -17.18 18.02 -3.76
N SER A 836 -16.18 18.90 -3.73
CA SER A 836 -15.57 19.37 -2.48
C SER A 836 -16.53 20.23 -1.67
N LEU A 837 -17.31 21.09 -2.32
CA LEU A 837 -18.38 21.87 -1.70
C LEU A 837 -19.51 20.96 -1.17
N GLY A 838 -19.73 19.81 -1.81
CA GLY A 838 -20.70 18.81 -1.36
C GLY A 838 -20.45 18.34 0.08
N PHE A 839 -19.20 18.29 0.53
CA PHE A 839 -18.85 17.91 1.91
C PHE A 839 -19.33 18.90 2.98
N LEU A 840 -19.87 20.05 2.62
CA LEU A 840 -20.58 20.95 3.56
C LEU A 840 -22.00 20.47 3.87
N SER A 841 -22.47 19.38 3.24
CA SER A 841 -23.83 18.83 3.41
C SER A 841 -23.82 17.43 4.00
N ASN A 842 -24.56 17.22 5.09
CA ASN A 842 -24.77 15.89 5.70
C ASN A 842 -25.33 14.90 4.68
N SER A 843 -26.32 15.34 3.87
CA SER A 843 -26.96 14.50 2.86
C SER A 843 -26.01 14.04 1.77
N PHE A 844 -25.00 14.85 1.43
CA PHE A 844 -23.99 14.46 0.45
C PHE A 844 -23.11 13.32 0.94
N ILE A 845 -22.69 13.34 2.21
CA ILE A 845 -21.87 12.26 2.79
C ILE A 845 -22.73 11.00 3.01
N ILE A 846 -23.97 11.15 3.48
CA ILE A 846 -24.91 10.05 3.67
C ILE A 846 -25.19 9.35 2.34
N PHE A 847 -25.37 10.08 1.24
CA PHE A 847 -25.60 9.54 -0.11
C PHE A 847 -24.38 9.72 -1.04
N GLU A 848 -23.17 9.57 -0.48
CA GLU A 848 -21.92 9.72 -1.23
C GLU A 848 -21.82 8.69 -2.36
N ASP A 849 -22.36 7.50 -2.12
CA ASP A 849 -22.49 6.41 -3.08
C ASP A 849 -23.17 6.81 -4.39
N ARG A 850 -24.29 7.53 -4.28
CA ARG A 850 -25.03 8.06 -5.43
C ARG A 850 -24.30 9.25 -6.04
N SER A 851 -23.77 10.13 -5.21
CA SER A 851 -23.10 11.36 -5.64
C SER A 851 -21.85 11.08 -6.47
N ILE A 852 -20.99 10.17 -6.00
CA ILE A 852 -19.77 9.74 -6.70
C ILE A 852 -20.12 9.09 -8.04
N LEU A 853 -21.17 8.29 -8.10
CA LEU A 853 -21.64 7.70 -9.35
C LEU A 853 -22.03 8.78 -10.38
N TYR A 854 -22.71 9.84 -9.97
CA TYR A 854 -23.04 10.96 -10.86
C TYR A 854 -21.79 11.71 -11.35
N PHE A 855 -20.80 11.95 -10.50
CA PHE A 855 -19.53 12.56 -10.92
C PHE A 855 -18.77 11.69 -11.92
N PHE A 856 -18.73 10.38 -11.69
CA PHE A 856 -18.13 9.41 -12.59
C PHE A 856 -18.84 9.38 -13.95
N GLN A 857 -20.18 9.33 -13.96
CA GLN A 857 -20.99 9.37 -15.17
C GLN A 857 -20.83 10.69 -15.93
N SER A 858 -20.71 11.82 -15.22
CA SER A 858 -20.45 13.13 -15.82
C SER A 858 -19.09 13.16 -16.54
N SER A 859 -18.07 12.55 -15.93
CA SER A 859 -16.74 12.42 -16.54
C SER A 859 -16.78 11.54 -17.80
N ILE A 860 -17.52 10.43 -17.77
CA ILE A 860 -17.72 9.57 -18.96
C ILE A 860 -18.50 10.30 -20.04
N ALA A 861 -19.58 11.02 -19.69
CA ALA A 861 -20.38 11.78 -20.65
C ALA A 861 -19.52 12.83 -21.36
N PHE A 862 -18.69 13.56 -20.62
CA PHE A 862 -17.74 14.52 -21.19
C PHE A 862 -16.78 13.86 -22.19
N LEU A 863 -16.18 12.71 -21.82
CA LEU A 863 -15.29 11.95 -22.70
C LEU A 863 -16.02 11.38 -23.92
N TYR A 864 -17.29 10.98 -23.76
CA TYR A 864 -18.14 10.48 -24.83
C TYR A 864 -18.36 11.55 -25.90
N PHE A 865 -18.77 12.75 -25.50
CA PHE A 865 -18.94 13.90 -26.42
C PHE A 865 -17.63 14.32 -27.09
N LYS A 866 -16.50 14.18 -26.41
CA LYS A 866 -15.19 14.48 -26.98
C LYS A 866 -14.73 13.42 -27.99
N CYS A 867 -15.23 12.19 -27.90
CA CYS A 867 -14.84 11.06 -28.75
C CYS A 867 -15.86 10.73 -29.85
N CYS A 868 -16.73 11.67 -30.22
CA CYS A 868 -17.79 11.47 -31.22
C CYS A 868 -17.30 10.85 -32.54
N ASP A 869 -16.07 11.15 -32.95
CA ASP A 869 -15.49 10.66 -34.21
C ASP A 869 -14.95 9.21 -34.12
N ASN A 870 -14.91 8.61 -32.92
CA ASN A 870 -14.41 7.25 -32.72
C ASN A 870 -15.48 6.34 -32.11
N ILE A 871 -16.23 5.68 -33.00
CA ILE A 871 -17.34 4.78 -32.64
C ILE A 871 -16.92 3.64 -31.70
N ASN A 872 -15.67 3.16 -31.79
CA ASN A 872 -15.18 2.09 -30.91
C ASN A 872 -14.93 2.61 -29.50
N THR A 873 -14.36 3.80 -29.35
CA THR A 873 -14.19 4.44 -28.03
C THR A 873 -15.55 4.81 -27.42
N MET A 874 -16.49 5.31 -28.22
CA MET A 874 -17.84 5.61 -27.73
C MET A 874 -18.57 4.36 -27.23
N LYS A 875 -18.54 3.25 -27.98
CA LYS A 875 -19.12 1.97 -27.56
C LYS A 875 -18.55 1.50 -26.22
N LYS A 876 -17.24 1.66 -26.03
CA LYS A 876 -16.56 1.33 -24.76
C LYS A 876 -17.04 2.20 -23.60
N LEU A 877 -17.05 3.52 -23.78
CA LEU A 877 -17.48 4.48 -22.76
C LEU A 877 -18.94 4.26 -22.36
N PHE A 878 -19.81 4.04 -23.34
CA PHE A 878 -21.22 3.71 -23.12
C PHE A 878 -21.38 2.40 -22.33
N PHE A 879 -20.62 1.37 -22.72
CA PHE A 879 -20.65 0.08 -22.04
C PHE A 879 -20.18 0.16 -20.57
N ILE A 880 -19.14 0.95 -20.25
CA ILE A 880 -18.76 1.20 -18.84
C ILE A 880 -19.90 1.85 -18.07
N SER A 881 -20.53 2.87 -18.66
CA SER A 881 -21.61 3.58 -17.96
C SER A 881 -22.72 2.63 -17.53
N ILE A 882 -23.08 1.66 -18.39
CA ILE A 882 -24.04 0.60 -18.05
C ILE A 882 -23.50 -0.33 -16.97
N VAL A 883 -22.29 -0.86 -17.14
CA VAL A 883 -21.72 -1.84 -16.19
C VAL A 883 -21.53 -1.24 -14.81
N VAL A 884 -21.01 -0.01 -14.72
CA VAL A 884 -20.85 0.71 -13.45
C VAL A 884 -22.19 1.02 -12.81
N ARG A 885 -23.23 1.34 -13.60
CA ARG A 885 -24.59 1.54 -13.08
C ARG A 885 -25.22 0.25 -12.56
N LEU A 886 -24.92 -0.90 -13.17
CA LEU A 886 -25.31 -2.21 -12.64
C LEU A 886 -24.53 -2.54 -11.37
N ALA A 887 -23.22 -2.27 -11.36
CA ALA A 887 -22.38 -2.49 -10.19
C ALA A 887 -22.78 -1.62 -8.98
N SER A 888 -23.29 -0.40 -9.21
CA SER A 888 -23.80 0.47 -8.14
C SER A 888 -25.12 -0.01 -7.52
N LEU A 889 -25.71 -1.11 -8.00
CA LEU A 889 -26.84 -1.77 -7.33
C LEU A 889 -26.38 -2.68 -6.19
N PHE A 890 -25.08 -2.93 -6.10
CA PHE A 890 -24.43 -3.72 -5.06
C PHE A 890 -23.70 -2.79 -4.10
N GLY A 891 -23.82 -3.06 -2.80
CA GLY A 891 -23.24 -2.26 -1.73
C GLY A 891 -23.91 -2.55 -0.40
N ALA A 892 -23.43 -1.91 0.65
CA ALA A 892 -24.05 -1.93 1.97
C ALA A 892 -24.78 -0.61 2.20
N CYS A 893 -25.95 -0.66 2.84
CA CYS A 893 -26.66 0.53 3.30
C CYS A 893 -26.03 1.08 4.57
N ARG A 894 -25.85 2.40 4.66
CA ARG A 894 -25.59 3.04 5.95
C ARG A 894 -26.89 3.11 6.73
N GLU A 895 -26.79 3.10 8.05
CA GLU A 895 -27.95 3.25 8.94
C GLU A 895 -28.75 4.51 8.59
N GLU A 896 -28.07 5.64 8.38
CA GLU A 896 -28.69 6.95 8.10
C GLU A 896 -29.36 7.03 6.72
N GLN A 897 -29.13 6.03 5.85
CA GLN A 897 -29.77 5.97 4.55
C GLN A 897 -31.14 5.28 4.60
N TYR A 898 -31.51 4.57 5.67
CA TYR A 898 -32.81 3.91 5.77
C TYR A 898 -33.95 4.92 6.00
N PRO A 899 -35.17 4.67 5.46
CA PRO A 899 -35.57 3.54 4.59
C PRO A 899 -35.27 3.78 3.10
N TYR A 900 -34.57 4.85 2.76
CA TYR A 900 -34.33 5.26 1.36
C TYR A 900 -33.22 4.45 0.66
N CYS A 901 -32.52 3.60 1.40
CA CYS A 901 -31.51 2.70 0.90
C CYS A 901 -32.09 1.36 0.51
N ASN A 902 -31.99 1.03 -0.77
CA ASN A 902 -32.40 -0.25 -1.33
C ASN A 902 -31.23 -0.78 -2.17
N TYR A 903 -30.12 -1.14 -1.51
CA TYR A 903 -29.14 -2.01 -2.14
C TYR A 903 -29.73 -3.40 -2.29
N LEU A 904 -29.24 -4.15 -3.27
CA LEU A 904 -29.65 -5.53 -3.53
C LEU A 904 -29.13 -6.53 -2.46
N THR A 905 -28.88 -6.07 -1.23
CA THR A 905 -28.21 -6.81 -0.14
C THR A 905 -29.11 -7.16 1.04
N ASN A 906 -30.38 -6.74 1.06
CA ASN A 906 -31.33 -7.29 2.05
C ASN A 906 -31.63 -8.76 1.70
N ALA A 907 -31.30 -9.65 2.64
CA ALA A 907 -31.39 -11.09 2.58
C ALA A 907 -32.68 -11.61 1.90
N ASN A 908 -32.54 -12.29 0.75
CA ASN A 908 -33.33 -13.46 0.29
C ASN A 908 -33.28 -13.79 -1.22
N ILE A 909 -32.41 -13.19 -2.05
CA ILE A 909 -32.31 -13.60 -3.48
C ILE A 909 -30.85 -13.77 -3.95
N SER A 910 -30.10 -14.61 -3.25
CA SER A 910 -28.69 -14.92 -3.54
C SER A 910 -28.40 -15.38 -4.98
N SER A 911 -29.39 -15.84 -5.76
CA SER A 911 -29.23 -16.30 -7.14
C SER A 911 -29.21 -15.20 -8.22
N ILE A 912 -29.99 -14.12 -8.07
CA ILE A 912 -30.08 -13.04 -9.07
C ILE A 912 -28.86 -12.11 -8.98
N TYR A 913 -28.40 -11.83 -7.76
CA TYR A 913 -27.26 -10.93 -7.48
C TYR A 913 -25.96 -11.47 -8.04
N LEU A 914 -25.83 -12.77 -7.89
CA LEU A 914 -24.70 -13.55 -8.28
C LEU A 914 -24.70 -13.81 -9.80
N LEU A 915 -25.88 -13.95 -10.41
CA LEU A 915 -26.05 -13.90 -11.85
C LEU A 915 -25.66 -12.54 -12.43
N ALA A 916 -26.01 -11.41 -11.79
CA ALA A 916 -25.67 -10.08 -12.26
C ALA A 916 -24.16 -9.74 -12.08
N ALA A 917 -23.53 -10.17 -10.98
CA ALA A 917 -22.08 -10.12 -10.81
C ALA A 917 -21.35 -11.00 -11.83
N PHE A 918 -21.87 -12.22 -12.06
CA PHE A 918 -21.36 -13.13 -13.08
C PHE A 918 -21.52 -12.57 -14.49
N LEU A 919 -22.67 -11.98 -14.83
CA LEU A 919 -22.88 -11.31 -16.11
C LEU A 919 -21.91 -10.14 -16.27
N THR A 920 -21.71 -9.33 -15.24
CA THR A 920 -20.72 -8.24 -15.26
C THR A 920 -19.31 -8.75 -15.56
N PHE A 921 -18.89 -9.82 -14.88
CA PHE A 921 -17.59 -10.45 -15.12
C PHE A 921 -17.51 -11.13 -16.50
N ALA A 922 -18.48 -11.97 -16.85
CA ALA A 922 -18.53 -12.71 -18.12
C ALA A 922 -18.59 -11.77 -19.33
N ILE A 923 -19.43 -10.74 -19.29
CA ILE A 923 -19.53 -9.75 -20.37
C ILE A 923 -18.22 -8.96 -20.47
N SER A 924 -17.60 -8.59 -19.35
CA SER A 924 -16.27 -7.93 -19.40
C SER A 924 -15.23 -8.85 -20.05
N GLN A 925 -15.14 -10.13 -19.69
CA GLN A 925 -14.20 -11.08 -20.32
C GLN A 925 -14.49 -11.33 -21.82
N ILE A 926 -15.76 -11.47 -22.21
CA ILE A 926 -16.16 -11.66 -23.61
C ILE A 926 -15.70 -10.47 -24.47
N TYR A 927 -15.87 -9.24 -23.96
CA TYR A 927 -15.46 -8.01 -24.62
C TYR A 927 -13.93 -7.89 -24.79
N LEU A 928 -13.15 -8.56 -23.93
CA LEU A 928 -11.68 -8.54 -23.92
C LEU A 928 -11.02 -9.50 -24.91
N SER A 929 -11.76 -10.48 -25.44
CA SER A 929 -11.18 -11.55 -26.27
C SER A 929 -10.84 -11.07 -27.70
N LYS A 930 -9.70 -10.38 -27.88
CA LYS A 930 -9.09 -10.18 -29.20
C LYS A 930 -8.28 -11.39 -29.69
N ASN A 931 -7.87 -12.29 -28.78
CA ASN A 931 -7.23 -13.58 -29.10
C ASN A 931 -8.14 -14.71 -28.59
N ARG A 932 -8.90 -15.32 -29.50
CA ARG A 932 -10.06 -16.19 -29.20
C ARG A 932 -9.79 -17.44 -28.36
N THR A 933 -8.55 -17.87 -28.12
CA THR A 933 -8.27 -19.20 -27.53
C THR A 933 -7.66 -19.14 -26.12
N LYS A 934 -6.59 -18.35 -25.91
CA LYS A 934 -5.95 -18.26 -24.58
C LYS A 934 -6.78 -17.48 -23.56
N SER A 935 -7.40 -16.37 -23.98
CA SER A 935 -8.25 -15.55 -23.10
C SER A 935 -9.55 -16.25 -22.72
N LEU A 936 -10.10 -17.10 -23.61
CA LEU A 936 -11.31 -17.87 -23.33
C LEU A 936 -11.07 -18.99 -22.33
N PHE A 937 -9.90 -19.64 -22.35
CA PHE A 937 -9.53 -20.63 -21.34
C PHE A 937 -9.32 -19.99 -19.96
N THR A 938 -8.63 -18.85 -19.88
CA THR A 938 -8.48 -18.12 -18.60
C THR A 938 -9.82 -17.58 -18.11
N ALA A 939 -10.66 -17.05 -19.00
CA ALA A 939 -12.01 -16.59 -18.66
C ALA A 939 -12.94 -17.73 -18.25
N PHE A 940 -12.81 -18.91 -18.87
CA PHE A 940 -13.56 -20.11 -18.50
C PHE A 940 -13.07 -20.70 -17.17
N ALA A 941 -11.75 -20.78 -16.94
CA ALA A 941 -11.17 -21.27 -15.68
C ALA A 941 -11.49 -20.32 -14.53
N VAL A 942 -11.35 -19.00 -14.71
CA VAL A 942 -11.74 -18.01 -13.70
C VAL A 942 -13.25 -17.94 -13.54
N GLY A 943 -14.02 -18.07 -14.62
CA GLY A 943 -15.48 -18.16 -14.58
C GLY A 943 -15.97 -19.40 -13.82
N LEU A 944 -15.33 -20.56 -14.01
CA LEU A 944 -15.58 -21.80 -13.29
C LEU A 944 -15.22 -21.66 -11.80
N LEU A 945 -14.10 -20.99 -11.49
CA LEU A 945 -13.71 -20.67 -10.11
C LEU A 945 -14.69 -19.71 -9.45
N CYS A 946 -15.19 -18.71 -10.18
CA CYS A 946 -16.26 -17.84 -9.71
C CYS A 946 -17.52 -18.67 -9.45
N VAL A 947 -17.93 -19.56 -10.36
CA VAL A 947 -19.09 -20.46 -10.16
C VAL A 947 -18.90 -21.37 -8.94
N ILE A 948 -17.68 -21.86 -8.69
CA ILE A 948 -17.36 -22.61 -7.47
C ILE A 948 -17.51 -21.69 -6.25
N MET A 949 -16.86 -20.51 -6.21
CA MET A 949 -16.98 -19.57 -5.09
C MET A 949 -18.44 -19.16 -4.81
N ILE A 950 -19.21 -18.98 -5.88
CA ILE A 950 -20.64 -18.71 -5.89
C ILE A 950 -21.43 -19.85 -5.23
N GLN A 951 -21.18 -21.09 -5.65
CA GLN A 951 -21.85 -22.28 -5.14
C GLN A 951 -21.53 -22.49 -3.66
N THR A 952 -20.43 -21.91 -3.19
CA THR A 952 -19.92 -22.08 -1.82
C THR A 952 -20.46 -21.04 -0.86
N SER A 953 -20.69 -19.81 -1.35
CA SER A 953 -21.49 -18.81 -0.64
C SER A 953 -22.95 -19.27 -0.55
N LEU A 954 -23.51 -19.78 -1.65
CA LEU A 954 -24.87 -20.33 -1.66
C LEU A 954 -24.99 -21.55 -0.75
N HIS A 955 -23.96 -22.40 -0.67
CA HIS A 955 -24.01 -23.56 0.20
C HIS A 955 -23.75 -23.21 1.66
N SER A 956 -22.92 -22.22 2.02
CA SER A 956 -22.82 -21.76 3.41
C SER A 956 -24.14 -21.18 3.92
N ASP A 957 -24.84 -20.43 3.07
CA ASP A 957 -26.16 -19.87 3.37
C ASP A 957 -27.25 -20.94 3.45
N VAL A 958 -27.14 -22.02 2.66
CA VAL A 958 -28.05 -23.18 2.73
C VAL A 958 -27.70 -24.10 3.91
N HIS A 959 -26.43 -24.23 4.29
CA HIS A 959 -26.01 -25.05 5.43
C HIS A 959 -26.32 -24.39 6.77
N SER A 960 -26.26 -23.05 6.84
CA SER A 960 -26.83 -22.29 7.97
C SER A 960 -28.35 -22.45 8.03
N PHE A 961 -29.02 -22.50 6.87
CA PHE A 961 -30.45 -22.84 6.77
C PHE A 961 -30.77 -24.31 7.16
N GLN A 962 -29.90 -25.27 6.85
CA GLN A 962 -30.08 -26.69 7.22
C GLN A 962 -29.72 -26.97 8.70
N GLU A 963 -28.80 -26.22 9.30
CA GLU A 963 -28.60 -26.23 10.76
C GLU A 963 -29.79 -25.54 11.49
N GLN A 964 -30.44 -24.58 10.85
CA GLN A 964 -31.74 -24.00 11.27
C GLN A 964 -32.86 -25.06 11.30
N ASP A 965 -32.99 -25.90 10.28
CA ASP A 965 -34.04 -26.94 10.22
C ASP A 965 -33.75 -28.17 11.10
N ASN A 966 -32.48 -28.59 11.22
CA ASN A 966 -32.12 -29.76 12.05
C ASN A 966 -32.21 -29.50 13.56
N THR A 967 -32.11 -28.24 14.01
CA THR A 967 -32.35 -27.88 15.42
C THR A 967 -33.83 -27.68 15.73
N PHE A 968 -34.66 -27.33 14.73
CA PHE A 968 -36.10 -27.19 14.88
C PHE A 968 -36.83 -28.55 15.08
N PHE A 969 -36.32 -29.64 14.49
CA PHE A 969 -36.93 -30.97 14.63
C PHE A 969 -36.42 -31.83 15.81
N ASN A 970 -35.29 -31.48 16.43
CA ASN A 970 -34.77 -32.24 17.58
C ASN A 970 -35.48 -31.92 18.92
N GLY A 971 -36.44 -30.98 18.93
CA GLY A 971 -37.28 -30.71 20.10
C GLY A 971 -38.42 -31.71 20.35
N THR A 972 -38.61 -32.72 19.49
CA THR A 972 -39.73 -33.67 19.61
C THR A 972 -39.37 -35.12 19.27
N PHE A 973 -38.26 -35.68 19.77
CA PHE A 973 -38.16 -37.13 19.93
C PHE A 973 -37.38 -37.49 21.20
N THR A 974 -38.06 -38.26 22.05
CA THR A 974 -37.57 -38.87 23.27
C THR A 974 -36.34 -39.75 23.05
N GLU A 975 -35.50 -39.81 24.09
CA GLU A 975 -34.48 -40.82 24.38
C GLU A 975 -34.62 -42.11 23.55
N HIS A 976 -33.63 -42.39 22.69
CA HIS A 976 -32.97 -43.70 22.55
C HIS A 976 -31.96 -43.67 21.39
N ASN A 977 -30.75 -44.19 21.66
CA ASN A 977 -29.66 -44.49 20.72
C ASN A 977 -28.75 -43.34 20.25
N VAL A 978 -27.94 -42.82 21.16
CA VAL A 978 -26.66 -42.16 20.81
C VAL A 978 -25.60 -43.24 20.63
N ALA A 979 -25.53 -43.82 19.43
CA ALA A 979 -24.41 -44.65 19.00
C ALA A 979 -24.40 -44.74 17.46
N SER A 980 -23.89 -43.71 16.76
CA SER A 980 -23.25 -43.82 15.43
C SER A 980 -22.97 -42.49 14.70
N THR A 981 -22.79 -41.35 15.37
CA THR A 981 -22.53 -40.06 14.67
C THR A 981 -21.07 -39.58 14.68
N ASP A 982 -20.13 -40.41 15.16
CA ASP A 982 -18.69 -40.08 15.16
C ASP A 982 -17.97 -40.27 13.80
N SER A 983 -18.66 -40.73 12.75
CA SER A 983 -18.03 -40.99 11.44
C SER A 983 -18.25 -39.91 10.37
N LEU A 984 -18.91 -38.79 10.69
CA LEU A 984 -19.24 -37.73 9.72
C LEU A 984 -18.40 -36.43 9.90
N SER A 985 -17.58 -36.34 10.94
CA SER A 985 -16.67 -35.20 11.16
C SER A 985 -15.45 -35.19 10.22
N SER A 986 -15.09 -36.33 9.64
CA SER A 986 -13.96 -36.46 8.70
C SER A 986 -14.29 -36.00 7.27
N TYR A 987 -15.58 -35.94 6.88
CA TYR A 987 -16.00 -35.50 5.55
C TYR A 987 -16.25 -33.98 5.43
N LYS A 988 -16.44 -33.26 6.55
CA LYS A 988 -16.66 -31.79 6.55
C LYS A 988 -15.41 -30.98 6.14
N ILE A 989 -14.21 -31.49 6.42
CA ILE A 989 -12.95 -30.81 6.11
C ILE A 989 -12.67 -30.81 4.60
N ASP A 990 -13.04 -31.88 3.90
CA ASP A 990 -12.77 -32.03 2.47
C ASP A 990 -13.58 -31.02 1.64
N GLU A 991 -14.89 -30.86 1.91
CA GLU A 991 -15.72 -29.92 1.14
C GLU A 991 -15.29 -28.46 1.29
N THR A 992 -14.91 -28.00 2.48
CA THR A 992 -14.52 -26.57 2.70
C THR A 992 -13.21 -26.24 1.98
N ILE A 993 -12.30 -27.23 1.89
CA ILE A 993 -11.02 -27.11 1.17
C ILE A 993 -11.27 -26.94 -0.33
N TRP A 994 -12.12 -27.78 -0.94
CA TRP A 994 -12.45 -27.69 -2.37
C TRP A 994 -13.20 -26.41 -2.74
N ARG A 995 -14.02 -25.91 -1.81
CA ARG A 995 -15.01 -24.86 -2.04
C ARG A 995 -14.46 -23.44 -1.85
N VAL A 996 -13.71 -23.19 -0.78
CA VAL A 996 -13.21 -21.84 -0.42
C VAL A 996 -11.71 -21.71 -0.66
N TRP A 997 -10.94 -22.74 -0.32
CA TRP A 997 -9.49 -22.68 -0.37
C TRP A 997 -8.94 -22.93 -1.77
N LEU A 998 -9.48 -23.89 -2.54
CA LEU A 998 -8.97 -24.17 -3.89
C LEU A 998 -9.04 -22.95 -4.84
N PRO A 999 -10.14 -22.17 -4.89
CA PRO A 999 -10.17 -20.96 -5.71
C PRO A 999 -9.19 -19.88 -5.25
N ARG A 1000 -9.05 -19.69 -3.93
CA ARG A 1000 -8.09 -18.74 -3.35
C ARG A 1000 -6.65 -19.17 -3.62
N CYS A 1001 -6.35 -20.46 -3.50
CA CYS A 1001 -5.05 -21.04 -3.85
C CYS A 1001 -4.74 -20.91 -5.34
N TYR A 1002 -5.73 -21.10 -6.22
CA TYR A 1002 -5.56 -20.87 -7.65
C TYR A 1002 -5.30 -19.40 -7.96
N LEU A 1003 -6.10 -18.48 -7.40
CA LEU A 1003 -5.92 -17.04 -7.58
C LEU A 1003 -4.58 -16.57 -7.02
N LEU A 1004 -4.12 -17.13 -5.89
CA LEU A 1004 -2.79 -16.90 -5.35
C LEU A 1004 -1.69 -17.45 -6.26
N THR A 1005 -1.86 -18.66 -6.79
CA THR A 1005 -0.88 -19.26 -7.72
C THR A 1005 -0.82 -18.45 -9.02
N LEU A 1006 -1.96 -18.00 -9.52
CA LEU A 1006 -2.06 -17.14 -10.70
C LEU A 1006 -1.46 -15.76 -10.42
N SER A 1007 -1.71 -15.16 -9.27
CA SER A 1007 -1.12 -13.88 -8.91
C SER A 1007 0.40 -14.02 -8.80
N LEU A 1008 0.92 -15.03 -8.11
CA LEU A 1008 2.35 -15.32 -8.06
C LEU A 1008 2.93 -15.54 -9.46
N TYR A 1009 2.28 -16.35 -10.30
CA TYR A 1009 2.67 -16.54 -11.70
C TYR A 1009 2.71 -15.22 -12.47
N LEU A 1010 1.72 -14.34 -12.29
CA LEU A 1010 1.66 -13.02 -12.93
C LEU A 1010 2.72 -12.05 -12.41
N ALA A 1011 3.06 -12.13 -11.12
CA ALA A 1011 4.19 -11.41 -10.54
C ALA A 1011 5.50 -11.85 -11.20
N PHE A 1012 5.69 -13.16 -11.38
CA PHE A 1012 6.83 -13.70 -12.15
C PHE A 1012 6.77 -13.32 -13.64
N SER A 1013 5.58 -13.21 -14.22
CA SER A 1013 5.38 -12.79 -15.62
C SER A 1013 5.42 -11.26 -15.82
N LYS A 1014 5.73 -10.49 -14.77
CA LYS A 1014 5.86 -9.02 -14.77
C LYS A 1014 4.58 -8.26 -15.15
N ASP A 1015 3.41 -8.86 -14.97
CA ASP A 1015 2.13 -8.15 -15.14
C ASP A 1015 1.61 -7.63 -13.79
N TRP A 1016 2.29 -6.59 -13.28
CA TRP A 1016 2.05 -6.06 -11.93
C TRP A 1016 0.63 -5.53 -11.71
N THR A 1017 0.02 -4.91 -12.73
CA THR A 1017 -1.34 -4.38 -12.63
C THR A 1017 -2.34 -5.52 -12.41
N THR A 1018 -2.24 -6.56 -13.23
CA THR A 1018 -3.10 -7.74 -13.12
C THR A 1018 -2.80 -8.49 -11.83
N PHE A 1019 -1.52 -8.65 -11.44
CA PHE A 1019 -1.13 -9.23 -10.15
C PHE A 1019 -1.85 -8.59 -8.97
N TRP A 1020 -1.80 -7.25 -8.85
CA TRP A 1020 -2.44 -6.53 -7.75
C TRP A 1020 -3.96 -6.64 -7.76
N ILE A 1021 -4.58 -6.65 -8.94
CA ILE A 1021 -6.03 -6.87 -9.08
C ILE A 1021 -6.43 -8.24 -8.50
N TYR A 1022 -5.71 -9.31 -8.87
CA TYR A 1022 -5.99 -10.66 -8.36
C TYR A 1022 -5.62 -10.81 -6.88
N LEU A 1023 -4.50 -10.24 -6.43
CA LEU A 1023 -4.08 -10.30 -5.03
C LEU A 1023 -5.10 -9.61 -4.12
N LEU A 1024 -5.54 -8.40 -4.46
CA LEU A 1024 -6.50 -7.65 -3.64
C LEU A 1024 -7.90 -8.26 -3.70
N SER A 1025 -8.26 -8.96 -4.78
CA SER A 1025 -9.52 -9.72 -4.85
C SER A 1025 -9.58 -10.92 -3.89
N LEU A 1026 -8.44 -11.42 -3.40
CA LEU A 1026 -8.39 -12.51 -2.40
C LEU A 1026 -8.87 -12.06 -1.02
N LEU A 1027 -8.71 -10.76 -0.73
CA LEU A 1027 -9.07 -10.17 0.55
C LEU A 1027 -10.55 -9.76 0.63
N GLN A 1028 -11.29 -9.84 -0.48
CA GLN A 1028 -12.68 -9.41 -0.57
C GLN A 1028 -13.64 -10.58 -0.33
N ARG A 1029 -14.87 -10.26 0.13
CA ARG A 1029 -16.01 -11.21 0.09
C ARG A 1029 -16.26 -11.67 -1.35
N PRO A 1030 -16.85 -12.86 -1.61
CA PRO A 1030 -16.97 -13.43 -2.95
C PRO A 1030 -17.58 -12.47 -4.00
N VAL A 1031 -18.69 -11.80 -3.67
CA VAL A 1031 -19.33 -10.82 -4.57
C VAL A 1031 -18.42 -9.60 -4.81
N GLY A 1032 -17.77 -9.09 -3.77
CA GLY A 1032 -16.81 -7.99 -3.88
C GLY A 1032 -15.60 -8.35 -4.74
N SER A 1033 -15.09 -9.58 -4.63
CA SER A 1033 -14.01 -10.12 -5.45
C SER A 1033 -14.38 -10.10 -6.94
N MET A 1034 -15.61 -10.51 -7.29
CA MET A 1034 -16.12 -10.45 -8.67
C MET A 1034 -16.24 -9.01 -9.19
N MET A 1035 -16.69 -8.07 -8.35
CA MET A 1035 -16.77 -6.64 -8.71
C MET A 1035 -15.39 -6.06 -8.98
N VAL A 1036 -14.42 -6.33 -8.08
CA VAL A 1036 -13.03 -5.92 -8.25
C VAL A 1036 -12.44 -6.48 -9.55
N LEU A 1037 -12.60 -7.78 -9.81
CA LEU A 1037 -12.10 -8.40 -11.03
C LEU A 1037 -12.76 -7.82 -12.29
N GLY A 1038 -14.09 -7.77 -12.35
CA GLY A 1038 -14.85 -7.35 -13.53
C GLY A 1038 -14.63 -5.87 -13.87
N LEU A 1039 -14.81 -4.99 -12.89
CA LEU A 1039 -14.70 -3.54 -13.11
C LEU A 1039 -13.27 -3.11 -13.42
N SER A 1040 -12.26 -3.68 -12.72
CA SER A 1040 -10.86 -3.29 -12.92
C SER A 1040 -10.34 -3.73 -14.28
N HIS A 1041 -10.71 -4.94 -14.75
CA HIS A 1041 -10.38 -5.39 -16.10
C HIS A 1041 -11.09 -4.55 -17.17
N LEU A 1042 -12.34 -4.15 -16.91
CA LEU A 1042 -13.09 -3.28 -17.82
C LEU A 1042 -12.42 -1.90 -17.95
N LEU A 1043 -12.03 -1.27 -16.83
CA LEU A 1043 -11.33 0.01 -16.86
C LEU A 1043 -9.93 -0.10 -17.49
N HIS A 1044 -9.22 -1.20 -17.23
CA HIS A 1044 -7.89 -1.47 -17.81
C HIS A 1044 -7.91 -1.46 -19.35
N THR A 1045 -9.04 -1.77 -19.99
CA THR A 1045 -9.10 -2.05 -21.44
C THR A 1045 -9.78 -1.00 -22.28
N ILE A 1046 -10.43 -0.05 -21.62
CA ILE A 1046 -11.17 1.01 -22.29
C ILE A 1046 -10.32 2.25 -22.51
N LEU A 1047 -9.36 2.50 -21.62
CA LEU A 1047 -8.37 3.54 -21.80
C LEU A 1047 -7.10 2.90 -22.39
N PRO A 1048 -6.87 2.90 -23.71
CA PRO A 1048 -5.68 2.30 -24.30
C PRO A 1048 -4.40 3.00 -23.80
N ARG A 1049 -3.30 2.26 -23.71
CA ARG A 1049 -1.98 2.81 -23.31
C ARG A 1049 -1.43 3.84 -24.30
N ASP A 1050 -2.04 3.92 -25.48
CA ASP A 1050 -1.51 4.65 -26.65
C ASP A 1050 -2.06 6.08 -26.77
N ARG A 1051 -2.90 6.55 -25.84
CA ARG A 1051 -3.46 7.91 -25.84
C ARG A 1051 -2.91 8.75 -24.68
N LYS A 1052 -2.65 10.04 -24.94
CA LYS A 1052 -2.36 11.03 -23.90
C LYS A 1052 -3.59 11.20 -22.99
N PHE A 1053 -3.39 10.98 -21.70
CA PHE A 1053 -4.43 11.14 -20.68
C PHE A 1053 -4.62 12.63 -20.38
N SER A 1054 -5.86 13.01 -20.07
CA SER A 1054 -6.22 14.35 -19.63
C SER A 1054 -6.67 14.37 -18.17
N GLU A 1055 -6.86 15.57 -17.63
CA GLU A 1055 -7.31 15.82 -16.26
C GLU A 1055 -8.63 15.10 -15.93
N VAL A 1056 -9.54 15.01 -16.91
CA VAL A 1056 -10.80 14.27 -16.78
C VAL A 1056 -10.56 12.78 -16.51
N HIS A 1057 -9.51 12.20 -17.11
CA HIS A 1057 -9.16 10.81 -16.84
C HIS A 1057 -8.61 10.61 -15.43
N ALA A 1058 -7.81 11.56 -14.92
CA ALA A 1058 -7.27 11.49 -13.55
C ALA A 1058 -8.40 11.48 -12.50
N ILE A 1059 -9.41 12.33 -12.69
CA ILE A 1059 -10.62 12.34 -11.85
C ILE A 1059 -11.42 11.05 -12.01
N LEU A 1060 -11.59 10.57 -13.24
CA LEU A 1060 -12.30 9.32 -13.52
C LEU A 1060 -11.66 8.13 -12.77
N PHE A 1061 -10.32 8.04 -12.72
CA PHE A 1061 -9.63 7.06 -11.88
C PHE A 1061 -9.91 7.30 -10.38
N SER A 1062 -9.84 8.54 -9.89
CA SER A 1062 -10.17 8.84 -8.49
C SER A 1062 -11.58 8.34 -8.10
N HIS A 1063 -12.62 8.70 -8.87
CA HIS A 1063 -13.99 8.24 -8.63
C HIS A 1063 -14.16 6.73 -8.81
N PHE A 1064 -13.43 6.11 -9.73
CA PHE A 1064 -13.47 4.67 -9.91
C PHE A 1064 -12.99 3.92 -8.66
N GLY A 1065 -11.99 4.46 -7.95
CA GLY A 1065 -11.54 3.90 -6.67
C GLY A 1065 -12.66 3.87 -5.63
N PHE A 1066 -13.43 4.96 -5.52
CA PHE A 1066 -14.61 5.04 -4.65
C PHE A 1066 -15.73 4.09 -5.09
N ILE A 1067 -15.98 3.94 -6.39
CA ILE A 1067 -16.99 3.00 -6.89
C ILE A 1067 -16.62 1.56 -6.51
N LEU A 1068 -15.35 1.18 -6.65
CA LEU A 1068 -14.87 -0.13 -6.19
C LEU A 1068 -15.00 -0.30 -4.68
N PHE A 1069 -14.65 0.73 -3.91
CA PHE A 1069 -14.80 0.74 -2.45
C PHE A 1069 -16.26 0.50 -2.02
N LEU A 1070 -17.20 1.22 -2.60
CA LEU A 1070 -18.63 1.10 -2.25
C LEU A 1070 -19.24 -0.22 -2.74
N SER A 1071 -18.90 -0.65 -3.97
CA SER A 1071 -19.44 -1.89 -4.55
C SER A 1071 -18.92 -3.17 -3.88
N THR A 1072 -17.84 -3.07 -3.10
CA THR A 1072 -17.34 -4.16 -2.24
C THR A 1072 -17.99 -4.18 -0.85
N GLY A 1073 -18.94 -3.28 -0.59
CA GLY A 1073 -19.69 -3.21 0.67
C GLY A 1073 -19.02 -2.35 1.74
N HIS A 1074 -17.94 -1.65 1.43
CA HIS A 1074 -17.30 -0.73 2.39
C HIS A 1074 -18.03 0.61 2.45
N GLN A 1075 -17.93 1.25 3.61
CA GLN A 1075 -18.43 2.61 3.84
C GLN A 1075 -17.38 3.39 4.62
N THR A 1076 -17.51 4.71 4.65
CA THR A 1076 -16.57 5.57 5.38
C THR A 1076 -17.04 5.80 6.81
N VAL A 1077 -17.38 4.70 7.51
CA VAL A 1077 -17.79 4.66 8.92
C VAL A 1077 -17.05 3.50 9.61
N LEU A 1078 -16.69 3.67 10.88
CA LEU A 1078 -15.84 2.69 11.59
C LEU A 1078 -16.47 1.31 11.71
N ALA A 1079 -17.78 1.25 11.95
CA ALA A 1079 -18.53 -0.01 12.07
C ALA A 1079 -18.56 -0.83 10.76
N SER A 1080 -18.20 -0.24 9.61
CA SER A 1080 -18.20 -0.95 8.31
C SER A 1080 -16.86 -1.58 7.93
N ILE A 1081 -15.86 -1.52 8.82
CA ILE A 1081 -14.55 -2.13 8.60
C ILE A 1081 -14.72 -3.66 8.62
N GLN A 1082 -14.32 -4.33 7.53
CA GLN A 1082 -14.42 -5.78 7.39
C GLN A 1082 -13.26 -6.50 8.10
N TRP A 1083 -13.37 -6.64 9.42
CA TRP A 1083 -12.35 -7.25 10.28
C TRP A 1083 -12.04 -8.70 9.96
N GLU A 1084 -12.95 -9.42 9.29
CA GLU A 1084 -12.76 -10.82 8.91
C GLU A 1084 -11.56 -11.00 7.95
N SER A 1085 -11.20 -9.94 7.23
CA SER A 1085 -10.02 -9.92 6.36
C SER A 1085 -8.69 -10.08 7.11
N ALA A 1086 -8.64 -9.71 8.40
CA ALA A 1086 -7.46 -9.85 9.26
C ALA A 1086 -7.02 -11.30 9.49
N PHE A 1087 -7.95 -12.25 9.33
CA PHE A 1087 -7.76 -13.66 9.69
C PHE A 1087 -7.54 -14.56 8.47
N ILE A 1088 -7.52 -14.00 7.26
CA ILE A 1088 -7.38 -14.80 6.03
C ILE A 1088 -5.97 -15.40 5.97
N GLY A 1089 -5.85 -16.73 5.98
CA GLY A 1089 -4.59 -17.42 5.73
C GLY A 1089 -3.60 -17.45 6.89
N MET A 1090 -4.03 -17.10 8.12
CA MET A 1090 -3.18 -17.17 9.31
C MET A 1090 -3.61 -18.31 10.23
N SER A 1091 -2.65 -19.10 10.72
CA SER A 1091 -2.87 -20.13 11.76
C SER A 1091 -2.68 -19.60 13.18
N SER A 1092 -2.04 -18.43 13.32
CA SER A 1092 -1.78 -17.75 14.60
C SER A 1092 -1.92 -16.23 14.40
N TYR A 1093 -2.45 -15.53 15.40
CA TYR A 1093 -2.70 -14.09 15.31
C TYR A 1093 -1.39 -13.29 15.25
N ASN A 1094 -1.25 -12.40 14.27
CA ASN A 1094 -0.15 -11.44 14.17
C ASN A 1094 -0.74 -10.05 13.96
N TYR A 1095 -0.56 -9.17 14.94
CA TYR A 1095 -1.16 -7.85 14.98
C TYR A 1095 -0.81 -6.97 13.76
N TYR A 1096 0.46 -6.95 13.35
CA TYR A 1096 0.91 -6.14 12.21
C TYR A 1096 0.38 -6.66 10.88
N LEU A 1097 0.37 -7.99 10.69
CA LEU A 1097 -0.15 -8.59 9.47
C LEU A 1097 -1.67 -8.43 9.38
N ALA A 1098 -2.39 -8.64 10.48
CA ALA A 1098 -3.82 -8.40 10.59
C ALA A 1098 -4.17 -6.96 10.18
N GLY A 1099 -3.49 -5.96 10.75
CA GLY A 1099 -3.69 -4.56 10.41
C GLY A 1099 -3.41 -4.25 8.93
N LEU A 1100 -2.34 -4.83 8.37
CA LEU A 1100 -2.03 -4.68 6.95
C LEU A 1100 -3.11 -5.28 6.05
N MET A 1101 -3.66 -6.44 6.40
CA MET A 1101 -4.70 -7.10 5.62
C MET A 1101 -6.01 -6.31 5.62
N VAL A 1102 -6.41 -5.77 6.77
CA VAL A 1102 -7.58 -4.88 6.89
C VAL A 1102 -7.38 -3.61 6.06
N LEU A 1103 -6.18 -3.02 6.09
CA LEU A 1103 -5.86 -1.84 5.30
C LEU A 1103 -5.91 -2.15 3.79
N LEU A 1104 -5.33 -3.27 3.36
CA LEU A 1104 -5.36 -3.70 1.96
C LEU A 1104 -6.77 -4.05 1.48
N ASN A 1105 -7.60 -4.67 2.34
CA ASN A 1105 -9.01 -4.94 2.07
C ASN A 1105 -9.80 -3.62 1.91
N THR A 1106 -9.70 -2.72 2.89
CA THR A 1106 -10.42 -1.44 2.93
C THR A 1106 -10.05 -0.51 1.76
N TYR A 1107 -8.76 -0.40 1.42
CA TYR A 1107 -8.29 0.51 0.35
C TYR A 1107 -8.11 -0.18 -1.01
N ALA A 1108 -8.55 -1.45 -1.18
CA ALA A 1108 -8.33 -2.23 -2.39
C ALA A 1108 -8.73 -1.48 -3.67
N GLY A 1109 -9.94 -0.89 -3.70
CA GLY A 1109 -10.45 -0.15 -4.85
C GLY A 1109 -9.58 1.05 -5.24
N HIS A 1110 -9.12 1.82 -4.25
CA HIS A 1110 -8.25 2.96 -4.44
C HIS A 1110 -6.84 2.57 -4.87
N ILE A 1111 -6.25 1.52 -4.25
CA ILE A 1111 -4.95 0.98 -4.63
C ILE A 1111 -4.98 0.53 -6.09
N ILE A 1112 -5.99 -0.24 -6.48
CA ILE A 1112 -6.15 -0.73 -7.86
C ILE A 1112 -6.30 0.44 -8.82
N SER A 1113 -7.14 1.43 -8.49
CA SER A 1113 -7.34 2.59 -9.36
C SER A 1113 -6.05 3.40 -9.54
N LEU A 1114 -5.29 3.62 -8.46
CA LEU A 1114 -4.02 4.33 -8.50
C LEU A 1114 -2.96 3.55 -9.29
N ILE A 1115 -2.87 2.23 -9.12
CA ILE A 1115 -1.99 1.36 -9.90
C ILE A 1115 -2.38 1.40 -11.38
N LEU A 1116 -3.68 1.37 -11.68
CA LEU A 1116 -4.17 1.48 -13.05
C LEU A 1116 -3.82 2.83 -13.66
N PHE A 1117 -3.94 3.94 -12.92
CA PHE A 1117 -3.54 5.28 -13.35
C PHE A 1117 -2.03 5.38 -13.56
N ILE A 1118 -1.22 4.95 -12.59
CA ILE A 1118 0.26 4.96 -12.67
C ILE A 1118 0.76 4.08 -13.82
N SER A 1119 0.12 2.93 -14.07
CA SER A 1119 0.48 2.05 -15.20
C SER A 1119 0.34 2.73 -16.56
N ARG A 1120 -0.33 3.87 -16.63
CA ARG A 1120 -0.47 4.70 -17.83
C ARG A 1120 0.64 5.71 -18.05
N ARG A 1121 1.62 5.77 -17.13
CA ARG A 1121 2.73 6.72 -17.17
C ARG A 1121 2.25 8.16 -17.34
N PRO A 1122 1.40 8.67 -16.42
CA PRO A 1122 0.94 10.05 -16.47
C PRO A 1122 2.14 11.01 -16.45
N ASP A 1123 2.05 12.11 -17.19
CA ASP A 1123 3.08 13.14 -17.14
C ASP A 1123 3.08 13.86 -15.77
N LYS A 1124 4.10 14.67 -15.52
CA LYS A 1124 4.27 15.39 -14.24
C LYS A 1124 3.09 16.33 -13.93
N LYS A 1125 2.49 16.94 -14.96
CA LYS A 1125 1.34 17.84 -14.82
C LYS A 1125 0.11 17.07 -14.34
N LEU A 1126 -0.14 15.92 -14.93
CA LEU A 1126 -1.28 15.07 -14.62
C LEU A 1126 -1.11 14.37 -13.26
N LEU A 1127 0.12 14.02 -12.87
CA LEU A 1127 0.41 13.49 -11.53
C LEU A 1127 0.20 14.56 -10.44
N SER A 1128 0.69 15.78 -10.67
CA SER A 1128 0.42 16.94 -9.80
C SER A 1128 -1.09 17.19 -9.65
N PHE A 1129 -1.81 17.11 -10.76
CA PHE A 1129 -3.26 17.27 -10.78
C PHE A 1129 -3.98 16.16 -10.01
N TYR A 1130 -3.54 14.91 -10.11
CA TYR A 1130 -4.10 13.80 -9.33
C TYR A 1130 -3.91 14.02 -7.82
N CYS A 1131 -2.73 14.46 -7.38
CA CYS A 1131 -2.48 14.83 -5.97
C CYS A 1131 -3.37 15.99 -5.52
N PHE A 1132 -3.51 17.04 -6.35
CA PHE A 1132 -4.45 18.14 -6.11
C PHE A 1132 -5.89 17.64 -5.97
N ALA A 1133 -6.32 16.71 -6.83
CA ALA A 1133 -7.66 16.13 -6.82
C ALA A 1133 -7.96 15.29 -5.57
N GLN A 1134 -6.94 14.78 -4.86
CA GLN A 1134 -7.12 14.14 -3.55
C GLN A 1134 -7.08 15.14 -2.38
N LEU A 1135 -6.22 16.17 -2.47
CA LEU A 1135 -6.01 17.14 -1.40
C LEU A 1135 -7.16 18.14 -1.28
N LEU A 1136 -7.78 18.56 -2.38
CA LEU A 1136 -8.86 19.55 -2.36
C LEU A 1136 -10.12 19.04 -1.61
N PRO A 1137 -10.67 17.85 -1.90
CA PRO A 1137 -11.69 17.20 -1.06
C PRO A 1137 -11.32 17.13 0.43
N PHE A 1138 -10.06 16.78 0.72
CA PHE A 1138 -9.58 16.65 2.09
C PHE A 1138 -9.56 17.99 2.83
N LEU A 1139 -9.09 19.05 2.18
CA LEU A 1139 -9.14 20.42 2.74
C LEU A 1139 -10.57 20.84 3.08
N PHE A 1140 -11.53 20.59 2.19
CA PHE A 1140 -12.94 20.93 2.44
C PHE A 1140 -13.53 20.10 3.59
N MET A 1141 -13.17 18.82 3.69
CA MET A 1141 -13.55 17.99 4.84
C MET A 1141 -12.96 18.54 6.15
N SER A 1142 -11.68 18.92 6.17
CA SER A 1142 -11.05 19.53 7.34
C SER A 1142 -11.71 20.86 7.75
N LEU A 1143 -12.13 21.67 6.78
CA LEU A 1143 -12.90 22.89 7.00
C LEU A 1143 -14.29 22.58 7.58
N THR A 1144 -15.02 21.64 6.98
CA THR A 1144 -16.33 21.21 7.49
C THR A 1144 -16.21 20.72 8.93
N ASN A 1145 -15.24 19.85 9.21
CA ASN A 1145 -14.99 19.33 10.54
C ASN A 1145 -14.70 20.44 11.55
N TYR A 1146 -13.93 21.45 11.18
CA TYR A 1146 -13.68 22.60 12.05
C TYR A 1146 -14.95 23.39 12.37
N PHE A 1147 -15.81 23.63 11.37
CA PHE A 1147 -17.07 24.34 11.60
C PHE A 1147 -18.12 23.49 12.34
N LEU A 1148 -18.09 22.17 12.14
CA LEU A 1148 -19.00 21.21 12.75
C LEU A 1148 -18.40 20.49 13.97
N LYS A 1149 -17.28 20.95 14.53
CA LYS A 1149 -16.56 20.27 15.62
C LYS A 1149 -17.40 20.02 16.88
N ARG A 1150 -18.49 20.79 17.07
CA ARG A 1150 -19.47 20.64 18.17
C ARG A 1150 -20.82 20.08 17.72
N HIS A 1151 -20.94 19.65 16.46
CA HIS A 1151 -22.18 19.11 15.92
C HIS A 1151 -22.32 17.62 16.28
N LEU A 1152 -23.53 17.18 16.64
CA LEU A 1152 -23.80 15.80 17.10
C LEU A 1152 -23.29 14.72 16.13
N MET A 1153 -23.42 14.95 14.83
CA MET A 1153 -23.00 14.01 13.77
C MET A 1153 -21.49 14.03 13.44
N ILE A 1154 -20.68 14.85 14.12
CA ILE A 1154 -19.26 15.02 13.80
C ILE A 1154 -18.50 13.69 13.90
N TRP A 1155 -18.71 12.96 14.99
CA TRP A 1155 -18.04 11.69 15.27
C TRP A 1155 -18.66 10.50 14.54
N LYS A 1156 -19.97 10.56 14.22
CA LYS A 1156 -20.68 9.51 13.47
C LYS A 1156 -20.34 9.53 11.98
N ILE A 1157 -20.34 10.71 11.36
CA ILE A 1157 -20.33 10.84 9.88
C ILE A 1157 -19.04 11.48 9.36
N PHE A 1158 -18.66 12.61 9.94
CA PHE A 1158 -17.68 13.51 9.35
C PHE A 1158 -16.22 13.11 9.66
N VAL A 1159 -15.93 12.78 10.92
CA VAL A 1159 -14.59 12.35 11.35
C VAL A 1159 -14.20 11.01 10.73
N PRO A 1160 -15.03 9.96 10.72
CA PRO A 1160 -14.68 8.71 10.05
C PRO A 1160 -14.39 8.90 8.54
N ARG A 1161 -15.18 9.75 7.86
CA ARG A 1161 -14.92 10.11 6.45
C ARG A 1161 -13.60 10.86 6.25
N TRP A 1162 -13.27 11.77 7.18
CA TRP A 1162 -12.00 12.51 7.20
C TRP A 1162 -10.80 11.58 7.43
N MET A 1163 -10.87 10.66 8.39
CA MET A 1163 -9.83 9.67 8.67
C MET A 1163 -9.57 8.76 7.46
N PHE A 1164 -10.63 8.32 6.80
CA PHE A 1164 -10.53 7.56 5.56
C PHE A 1164 -9.79 8.36 4.47
N GLN A 1165 -10.15 9.64 4.31
CA GLN A 1165 -9.51 10.51 3.33
C GLN A 1165 -8.03 10.78 3.67
N PHE A 1166 -7.70 10.95 4.96
CA PHE A 1166 -6.33 11.11 5.43
C PHE A 1166 -5.45 9.91 5.08
N CYS A 1167 -5.95 8.70 5.33
CA CYS A 1167 -5.25 7.46 4.97
C CYS A 1167 -5.12 7.29 3.46
N LEU A 1168 -6.19 7.57 2.70
CA LEU A 1168 -6.19 7.54 1.23
C LEU A 1168 -5.16 8.51 0.63
N LEU A 1169 -5.08 9.72 1.18
CA LEU A 1169 -4.14 10.75 0.79
C LEU A 1169 -2.70 10.31 1.07
N SER A 1170 -2.45 9.77 2.26
CA SER A 1170 -1.14 9.22 2.67
C SER A 1170 -0.70 8.06 1.77
N LEU A 1171 -1.60 7.14 1.45
CA LEU A 1171 -1.37 6.03 0.51
C LEU A 1171 -1.06 6.55 -0.90
N THR A 1172 -1.82 7.54 -1.37
CA THR A 1172 -1.59 8.18 -2.67
C THR A 1172 -0.19 8.77 -2.72
N PHE A 1173 0.25 9.47 -1.68
CA PHE A 1173 1.60 10.04 -1.62
C PHE A 1173 2.69 8.98 -1.55
N LEU A 1174 2.52 7.95 -0.73
CA LEU A 1174 3.48 6.85 -0.64
C LEU A 1174 3.66 6.18 -2.00
N MET A 1175 2.56 5.84 -2.67
CA MET A 1175 2.59 5.17 -3.96
C MET A 1175 3.12 6.06 -5.10
N THR A 1176 2.81 7.36 -5.08
CA THR A 1176 3.38 8.31 -6.05
C THR A 1176 4.87 8.56 -5.81
N ALA A 1177 5.34 8.52 -4.56
CA ALA A 1177 6.76 8.60 -4.21
C ALA A 1177 7.55 7.31 -4.56
N ILE A 1178 6.91 6.14 -4.46
CA ILE A 1178 7.49 4.84 -4.85
C ILE A 1178 7.57 4.70 -6.37
N ASN A 1179 6.72 5.41 -7.12
CA ASN A 1179 6.72 5.43 -8.58
C ASN A 1179 7.94 6.18 -9.16
N ARG A 1180 9.13 5.55 -9.05
CA ARG A 1180 10.45 6.09 -9.42
C ARG A 1180 10.84 5.86 -10.88
N LYS A 1181 9.97 5.30 -11.72
CA LYS A 1181 10.31 4.81 -13.08
C LYS A 1181 9.88 5.73 -14.20
#